data_AF-A0A816UYS2-F1
#
_entry.id   AF-A0A816UYS2-F1
#
_cell.length_a   1.000
_cell.length_b   1.000
_cell.length_c   1.000
_cell.angle_alpha   90.00
_cell.angle_beta   90.00
_cell.angle_gamma   90.00
#
_symmetry.space_group_name_H-M   'P 1'
#
loop_
_entity.id
_entity.type
_entity.pdbx_description
1 polymer ?
#
loop_
_entity_poly.entity_id
_entity_poly.type
_entity_poly.pdbx_seq_one_letter_code
_entity_poly.pdbx_strand_id
1 'polypeptide(L)'
;MAGSSRNNKQRKKADLATILRKSWYHLRLSVRHPTRVPTWDAILLTAASPEQAELYDWQLRRAKRMGRIADSTVTLAVPDPDGKRIGSGAATLNAIYALALHYQKLGFDPIASEEEVANGRCAQSSPMSWVRFLSEKHVLMLHAGGDSKRVPWANPMGKVFLPLPFLASDDPDGPVPLLFDHILALASSARHAFGDQGGLFIMTGDVLPCFDAFKMTLPEDSASIVTVPITLDIASNHGVIVTSTSESLAEGFTVSLVNDLLQKPTVEELVKKDAILHDGQTLLDTGIISARGRAWLDLVALGCSCQPMISELLGCKKEMSLYEDLVAAWVPSRHDWLRTRPLGDHLVNSLGRQKMYSYCTYDLQFLHFGTSSEVLDHLSGDASGIVGRRHLCSIPATTVSDIAASCAILSSEIAPGVSIGEDSLIYDSTVSGAVQIGSQSVVVGIHIPSEAPESFRFMLPDRHCLWEVPLVGHKERVIVYCGLHDNPKNSIHKDATFCGKPLEKVLCDLGIEESDLWNFKASSQERCLWNAKMFPILTYSEMLKLASWLMGLDDGRSKEKIALWRSAKRVSLEELHGSINFPEMCSGSSNHQADLAAGIAKACVNYGMLGRNLSQLCHEILQKESLGLEICKKFLDQCPKFQEQNSRILPKSRAYQVEVDLLRACGDEAKAIELEHKVWEAIAEETASAVRYGFREHLLESSGKPPSEKNHISLSQPRRTKVELPVRVDFVGGWSDTPPWSLERAGCVLNMAITLEGSLPIGTIIETTNEKSGISIQDDAGNALHIEDPRTIKTPFEVNDPFRLVKSALLVTGIVQEHSTRLAIKTWANVPRGSGLGTSSILAAAVVKGLLQISDGDESNENVARLVLVLEQLMGTGGGWQDQIGGLYPGIKFTSSFPGIPLRLQVVPLLASPQLISELQQRLLVVFTGQVRLAHQVLHKVVTRYLQRDNLLISSIKRLTELAKAGREALMNCEVDELGEIMSEAWRLHQELDPYCSNEFVDRLFAFSQPYSSGFKLVGAGGGGFSLILAKDAEKAKELRQRLEEHPEFDVKIYDWSISL
;
A
#
# COMPACT_ATOMS: atom_id res chain seq x y z
N MET A 1 24.80 -31.44 33.81
CA MET A 1 24.34 -30.03 33.81
C MET A 1 25.29 -29.21 32.94
N ALA A 2 25.08 -29.27 31.63
CA ALA A 2 25.67 -28.41 30.61
C ALA A 2 24.85 -28.71 29.35
N GLY A 3 23.93 -27.83 28.98
CA GLY A 3 22.97 -28.07 27.91
C GLY A 3 21.78 -27.13 27.95
N SER A 4 22.03 -25.82 27.98
CA SER A 4 20.98 -24.80 27.81
C SER A 4 21.60 -23.46 27.39
N SER A 5 22.25 -23.40 26.23
CA SER A 5 22.74 -22.10 25.71
C SER A 5 22.72 -21.96 24.18
N ARG A 6 21.96 -22.80 23.45
CA ARG A 6 21.83 -22.68 21.98
C ARG A 6 20.51 -22.09 21.47
N ASN A 7 19.59 -21.71 22.37
CA ASN A 7 18.30 -21.10 22.00
C ASN A 7 18.25 -19.58 22.13
N ASN A 8 19.40 -18.88 22.13
CA ASN A 8 19.39 -17.45 21.83
C ASN A 8 19.12 -17.29 20.33
N LYS A 9 17.83 -17.36 19.95
CA LYS A 9 17.32 -16.85 18.67
C LYS A 9 17.94 -15.46 18.51
N GLN A 10 18.87 -15.32 17.58
CA GLN A 10 19.22 -14.02 17.00
C GLN A 10 17.88 -13.34 16.72
N ARG A 11 17.53 -12.28 17.45
CA ARG A 11 16.44 -11.38 17.08
C ARG A 11 16.82 -10.87 15.69
N LYS A 12 16.35 -11.54 14.63
CA LYS A 12 16.50 -11.08 13.26
C LYS A 12 15.89 -9.69 13.25
N LYS A 13 16.73 -8.66 13.04
CA LYS A 13 16.29 -7.30 12.77
C LYS A 13 15.18 -7.41 11.72
N ALA A 14 14.00 -6.86 12.00
CA ALA A 14 12.88 -6.98 11.08
C ALA A 14 13.32 -6.47 9.70
N ASP A 15 13.08 -7.28 8.67
CA ASP A 15 13.45 -6.94 7.31
C ASP A 15 12.76 -5.64 6.88
N LEU A 16 13.48 -4.74 6.22
CA LEU A 16 13.01 -3.43 5.78
C LEU A 16 11.72 -3.56 4.95
N ALA A 17 11.65 -4.57 4.08
CA ALA A 17 10.48 -4.85 3.26
C ALA A 17 9.25 -5.18 4.11
N THR A 18 9.42 -5.93 5.21
CA THR A 18 8.34 -6.30 6.12
C THR A 18 7.78 -5.07 6.84
N ILE A 19 8.66 -4.19 7.34
CA ILE A 19 8.25 -2.93 7.99
C ILE A 19 7.47 -2.06 7.01
N LEU A 20 8.00 -1.87 5.80
CA LEU A 20 7.35 -1.06 4.78
C LEU A 20 6.01 -1.68 4.34
N ARG A 21 5.93 -2.99 4.08
CA ARG A 21 4.65 -3.64 3.71
C ARG A 21 3.60 -3.50 4.79
N LYS A 22 3.97 -3.66 6.07
CA LYS A 22 3.06 -3.45 7.21
C LYS A 22 2.55 -2.01 7.25
N SER A 23 3.45 -1.04 7.08
CA SER A 23 3.13 0.39 7.09
C SER A 23 2.24 0.79 5.91
N TRP A 24 2.53 0.26 4.72
CA TRP A 24 1.75 0.48 3.50
C TRP A 24 0.36 -0.16 3.58
N TYR A 25 0.25 -1.33 4.20
CA TYR A 25 -1.03 -1.96 4.50
C TYR A 25 -1.87 -1.05 5.41
N HIS A 26 -1.28 -0.55 6.50
CA HIS A 26 -1.94 0.35 7.43
C HIS A 26 -2.44 1.62 6.72
N LEU A 27 -1.59 2.26 5.91
CA LEU A 27 -1.94 3.43 5.10
C LEU A 27 -3.12 3.15 4.17
N ARG A 28 -3.09 2.05 3.41
CA ARG A 28 -4.18 1.70 2.50
C ARG A 28 -5.50 1.50 3.24
N LEU A 29 -5.46 0.88 4.43
CA LEU A 29 -6.64 0.67 5.25
C LEU A 29 -7.16 1.98 5.84
N SER A 30 -6.28 2.85 6.35
CA SER A 30 -6.65 4.16 6.90
C SER A 30 -7.24 5.10 5.86
N VAL A 31 -6.77 5.03 4.61
CA VAL A 31 -7.31 5.83 3.51
C VAL A 31 -8.66 5.29 3.04
N ARG A 32 -8.81 3.97 2.93
CA ARG A 32 -10.05 3.34 2.44
C ARG A 32 -11.18 3.33 3.48
N HIS A 33 -10.84 3.30 4.77
CA HIS A 33 -11.83 3.25 5.86
C HIS A 33 -11.40 4.04 7.10
N PRO A 34 -11.33 5.40 7.01
CA PRO A 34 -10.83 6.26 8.09
C PRO A 34 -11.53 6.10 9.45
N THR A 35 -12.79 5.63 9.49
CA THR A 35 -13.52 5.42 10.75
C THR A 35 -13.02 4.20 11.53
N ARG A 36 -12.48 3.19 10.83
CA ARG A 36 -11.94 1.97 11.45
C ARG A 36 -10.47 2.14 11.82
N VAL A 37 -9.71 2.76 10.91
CA VAL A 37 -8.30 3.06 11.12
C VAL A 37 -8.11 4.57 10.94
N PRO A 38 -7.97 5.33 12.05
CA PRO A 38 -7.83 6.78 11.99
C PRO A 38 -6.70 7.22 11.06
N THR A 39 -7.00 8.21 10.23
CA THR A 39 -6.02 8.92 9.39
C THR A 39 -5.62 10.25 10.07
N TRP A 40 -4.68 10.98 9.46
CA TRP A 40 -4.35 12.34 9.85
C TRP A 40 -5.49 13.31 9.49
N ASP A 41 -5.80 14.28 10.36
CA ASP A 41 -6.76 15.34 10.08
C ASP A 41 -6.20 16.34 9.06
N ALA A 42 -4.89 16.60 9.13
CA ALA A 42 -4.17 17.44 8.18
C ALA A 42 -2.76 16.92 7.88
N ILE A 43 -2.30 17.11 6.64
CA ILE A 43 -0.93 16.86 6.19
C ILE A 43 -0.37 18.18 5.61
N LEU A 44 0.70 18.67 6.21
CA LEU A 44 1.34 19.95 5.88
C LEU A 44 2.73 19.73 5.29
N LEU A 45 3.06 20.43 4.21
CA LEU A 45 4.42 20.47 3.65
C LEU A 45 4.95 21.89 3.73
N THR A 46 6.09 22.13 4.38
CA THR A 46 6.73 23.44 4.29
C THR A 46 7.47 23.58 2.96
N ALA A 47 7.45 24.76 2.34
CA ALA A 47 8.14 25.07 1.09
C ALA A 47 9.00 26.33 1.24
N ALA A 48 10.07 26.45 0.45
CA ALA A 48 10.99 27.59 0.48
C ALA A 48 10.43 28.84 -0.20
N SER A 49 9.52 28.67 -1.17
CA SER A 49 8.91 29.77 -1.92
C SER A 49 7.47 29.42 -2.35
N PRO A 50 6.66 30.43 -2.72
CA PRO A 50 5.32 30.20 -3.26
C PRO A 50 5.31 29.27 -4.48
N GLU A 51 6.28 29.40 -5.39
CA GLU A 51 6.39 28.57 -6.59
C GLU A 51 6.67 27.10 -6.23
N GLN A 52 7.53 26.85 -5.23
CA GLN A 52 7.75 25.49 -4.72
C GLN A 52 6.50 24.94 -4.02
N ALA A 53 5.73 25.78 -3.33
CA ALA A 53 4.47 25.37 -2.72
C ALA A 53 3.46 24.90 -3.77
N GLU A 54 3.39 25.56 -4.94
CA GLU A 54 2.51 25.12 -6.04
C GLU A 54 2.84 23.70 -6.54
N LEU A 55 4.14 23.38 -6.67
CA LEU A 55 4.59 22.01 -6.98
C LEU A 55 4.15 21.02 -5.91
N TYR A 56 4.32 21.37 -4.63
CA TYR A 56 3.99 20.49 -3.52
C TYR A 56 2.48 20.27 -3.41
N ASP A 57 1.66 21.29 -3.67
CA ASP A 57 0.21 21.17 -3.78
C ASP A 57 -0.21 20.30 -4.97
N TRP A 58 0.52 20.33 -6.08
CA TRP A 58 0.31 19.39 -7.18
C TRP A 58 0.59 17.95 -6.75
N GLN A 59 1.69 17.71 -6.04
CA GLN A 59 2.03 16.37 -5.51
C GLN A 59 1.02 15.87 -4.47
N LEU A 60 0.56 16.74 -3.56
CA LEU A 60 -0.48 16.40 -2.57
C LEU A 60 -1.80 16.03 -3.25
N ARG A 61 -2.21 16.79 -4.28
CA ARG A 61 -3.38 16.45 -5.10
C ARG A 61 -3.20 15.13 -5.85
N ARG A 62 -2.00 14.85 -6.38
CA ARG A 62 -1.67 13.56 -6.99
C ARG A 62 -1.83 12.41 -5.98
N ALA A 63 -1.28 12.54 -4.77
CA ALA A 63 -1.37 11.52 -3.73
C ALA A 63 -2.82 11.25 -3.29
N LYS A 64 -3.67 12.29 -3.19
CA LYS A 64 -5.12 12.13 -2.97
C LYS A 64 -5.81 11.35 -4.09
N ARG A 65 -5.62 11.75 -5.34
CA ARG A 65 -6.21 11.07 -6.51
C ARG A 65 -5.82 9.59 -6.59
N MET A 66 -4.62 9.26 -6.14
CA MET A 66 -4.11 7.88 -6.10
C MET A 66 -4.57 7.08 -4.87
N GLY A 67 -5.38 7.66 -3.98
CA GLY A 67 -5.85 7.00 -2.76
C GLY A 67 -4.72 6.70 -1.77
N ARG A 68 -3.68 7.56 -1.72
CA ARG A 68 -2.61 7.52 -0.69
C ARG A 68 -2.87 8.49 0.46
N ILE A 69 -3.76 9.45 0.26
CA ILE A 69 -4.26 10.38 1.29
C ILE A 69 -5.79 10.29 1.25
N ALA A 70 -6.43 10.23 2.41
CA ALA A 70 -7.89 10.19 2.50
C ALA A 70 -8.51 11.50 2.00
N ASP A 71 -9.68 11.41 1.36
CA ASP A 71 -10.39 12.59 0.87
C ASP A 71 -10.77 13.56 2.00
N SER A 72 -11.00 13.02 3.21
CA SER A 72 -11.29 13.80 4.42
C SER A 72 -10.08 14.53 5.01
N THR A 73 -8.85 14.12 4.67
CA THR A 73 -7.62 14.71 5.21
C THR A 73 -7.34 16.05 4.53
N VAL A 74 -7.16 17.12 5.31
CA VAL A 74 -6.74 18.42 4.77
C VAL A 74 -5.27 18.36 4.32
N THR A 75 -4.93 18.99 3.21
CA THR A 75 -3.57 18.99 2.66
C THR A 75 -3.17 20.40 2.28
N LEU A 76 -1.97 20.84 2.69
CA LEU A 76 -1.50 22.20 2.41
C LEU A 76 0.03 22.26 2.25
N ALA A 77 0.50 22.85 1.15
CA ALA A 77 1.86 23.34 1.05
C ALA A 77 1.97 24.78 1.57
N VAL A 78 2.88 25.05 2.50
CA VAL A 78 3.03 26.34 3.17
C VAL A 78 4.41 26.93 2.84
N PRO A 79 4.47 27.98 2.02
CA PRO A 79 5.74 28.62 1.70
C PRO A 79 6.24 29.51 2.85
N ASP A 80 7.55 29.69 2.89
CA ASP A 80 8.17 30.78 3.63
C ASP A 80 7.65 32.14 3.07
N PRO A 81 7.25 33.10 3.93
CA PRO A 81 6.65 34.36 3.50
C PRO A 81 7.59 35.16 2.58
N ASP A 82 7.02 35.75 1.53
CA ASP A 82 7.76 36.48 0.47
C ASP A 82 8.89 35.65 -0.21
N GLY A 83 8.93 34.33 -0.05
CA GLY A 83 10.06 33.50 -0.48
C GLY A 83 11.36 33.76 0.30
N LYS A 84 11.27 34.36 1.50
CA LYS A 84 12.41 34.66 2.36
C LYS A 84 12.50 33.66 3.49
N ARG A 85 13.68 33.05 3.64
CA ARG A 85 13.95 32.03 4.67
C ARG A 85 13.64 32.55 6.07
N ILE A 86 12.79 31.83 6.79
CA ILE A 86 12.47 32.09 8.21
C ILE A 86 12.99 31.00 9.16
N GLY A 87 13.53 29.92 8.61
CA GLY A 87 14.02 28.76 9.37
C GLY A 87 12.93 27.74 9.70
N SER A 88 13.33 26.49 9.97
CA SER A 88 12.38 25.38 10.16
C SER A 88 11.41 25.59 11.32
N GLY A 89 11.86 26.18 12.44
CA GLY A 89 11.00 26.44 13.59
C GLY A 89 9.93 27.50 13.29
N ALA A 90 10.29 28.58 12.59
CA ALA A 90 9.30 29.59 12.20
C ALA A 90 8.36 29.05 11.12
N ALA A 91 8.87 28.22 10.20
CA ALA A 91 8.04 27.52 9.23
C ALA A 91 7.02 26.59 9.90
N THR A 92 7.37 25.92 11.00
CA THR A 92 6.40 25.14 11.81
C THR A 92 5.26 26.02 12.31
N LEU A 93 5.57 27.16 12.94
CA LEU A 93 4.54 28.08 13.44
C LEU A 93 3.68 28.67 12.31
N ASN A 94 4.33 29.07 11.21
CA ASN A 94 3.65 29.60 10.02
C ASN A 94 2.69 28.57 9.42
N ALA A 95 3.07 27.29 9.39
CA ALA A 95 2.23 26.21 8.87
C ALA A 95 1.01 25.95 9.76
N ILE A 96 1.15 26.02 11.09
CA ILE A 96 0.02 25.96 12.03
C ILE A 96 -0.94 27.12 11.80
N TYR A 97 -0.40 28.34 11.65
CA TYR A 97 -1.21 29.53 11.35
C TYR A 97 -1.94 29.40 10.00
N ALA A 98 -1.25 28.94 8.96
CA ALA A 98 -1.83 28.73 7.65
C ALA A 98 -2.94 27.68 7.66
N LEU A 99 -2.79 26.61 8.46
CA LEU A 99 -3.83 25.61 8.68
C LEU A 99 -5.07 26.22 9.35
N ALA A 100 -4.90 27.08 10.37
CA ALA A 100 -6.00 27.79 11.01
C ALA A 100 -6.82 28.62 9.99
N LEU A 101 -6.12 29.42 9.17
CA LEU A 101 -6.73 30.21 8.11
C LEU A 101 -7.41 29.35 7.04
N HIS A 102 -6.85 28.18 6.74
CA HIS A 102 -7.44 27.27 5.76
C HIS A 102 -8.78 26.70 6.27
N TYR A 103 -8.84 26.24 7.52
CA TYR A 103 -10.12 25.79 8.10
C TYR A 103 -11.16 26.92 8.17
N GLN A 104 -10.75 28.14 8.49
CA GLN A 104 -11.63 29.30 8.44
C GLN A 104 -12.21 29.51 7.03
N LYS A 105 -11.39 29.39 5.98
CA LYS A 105 -11.84 29.51 4.58
C LYS A 105 -12.79 28.38 4.16
N LEU A 106 -12.63 27.18 4.71
CA LEU A 106 -13.53 26.06 4.47
C LEU A 106 -14.90 26.21 5.18
N GLY A 107 -15.10 27.30 5.94
CA GLY A 107 -16.37 27.59 6.60
C GLY A 107 -16.58 26.85 7.92
N PHE A 108 -15.51 26.27 8.50
CA PHE A 108 -15.58 25.73 9.86
C PHE A 108 -15.67 26.89 10.85
N ASP A 109 -16.75 26.94 11.63
CA ASP A 109 -16.91 27.88 12.73
C ASP A 109 -16.61 27.16 14.05
N PRO A 110 -15.54 27.52 14.78
CA PRO A 110 -15.17 26.88 16.04
C PRO A 110 -16.17 27.14 17.19
N ILE A 111 -17.23 27.94 16.97
CA ILE A 111 -18.29 28.21 17.96
C ILE A 111 -19.50 27.28 17.81
N ALA A 112 -19.63 26.52 16.71
CA ALA A 112 -20.81 25.67 16.47
C ALA A 112 -20.80 24.39 17.34
N SER A 113 -21.21 24.51 18.60
CA SER A 113 -21.82 23.40 19.32
C SER A 113 -23.29 23.26 18.88
N GLU A 114 -23.80 22.03 18.78
CA GLU A 114 -25.19 21.74 18.34
C GLU A 114 -26.27 22.47 19.17
N GLU A 115 -25.93 22.95 20.38
CA GLU A 115 -26.86 23.67 21.27
C GLU A 115 -27.02 25.17 20.95
N GLU A 116 -26.05 25.84 20.31
CA GLU A 116 -26.13 27.31 20.08
C GLU A 116 -26.81 27.71 18.75
N VAL A 117 -26.89 26.80 17.78
CA VAL A 117 -27.58 27.03 16.49
C VAL A 117 -29.07 27.31 16.71
N ALA A 118 -29.66 26.82 17.80
CA ALA A 118 -31.05 27.09 18.16
C ALA A 118 -31.32 28.56 18.58
N ASN A 119 -30.29 29.33 18.95
CA ASN A 119 -30.45 30.67 19.56
C ASN A 119 -29.99 31.86 18.70
N GLY A 120 -29.63 31.65 17.43
CA GLY A 120 -29.56 32.72 16.41
C GLY A 120 -28.63 33.90 16.69
N ARG A 121 -27.52 33.70 17.42
CA ARG A 121 -26.50 34.76 17.62
C ARG A 121 -25.19 34.38 16.91
N CYS A 122 -24.90 35.07 15.80
CA CYS A 122 -23.62 34.98 15.10
C CYS A 122 -22.60 35.87 15.84
N ALA A 123 -21.71 35.26 16.62
CA ALA A 123 -20.60 35.95 17.29
C ALA A 123 -19.30 35.74 16.49
N GLN A 124 -18.50 36.80 16.33
CA GLN A 124 -17.18 36.72 15.67
C GLN A 124 -16.25 35.80 16.48
N SER A 125 -15.59 34.85 15.81
CA SER A 125 -14.72 33.85 16.46
C SER A 125 -13.45 34.48 17.05
N SER A 126 -13.14 34.12 18.29
CA SER A 126 -11.94 34.62 19.01
C SER A 126 -10.70 33.76 18.69
N PRO A 127 -9.46 34.28 18.82
CA PRO A 127 -8.25 33.46 18.66
C PRO A 127 -8.23 32.21 19.55
N MET A 128 -8.85 32.30 20.73
CA MET A 128 -8.92 31.19 21.69
C MET A 128 -9.83 30.05 21.22
N SER A 129 -10.87 30.32 20.41
CA SER A 129 -11.71 29.26 19.84
C SER A 129 -10.98 28.45 18.76
N TRP A 130 -10.12 29.11 17.97
CA TRP A 130 -9.27 28.42 16.98
C TRP A 130 -8.18 27.56 17.63
N VAL A 131 -7.58 28.04 18.72
CA VAL A 131 -6.61 27.26 19.49
C VAL A 131 -7.24 25.96 19.99
N ARG A 132 -8.45 26.04 20.56
CA ARG A 132 -9.19 24.86 21.02
C ARG A 132 -9.49 23.90 19.86
N PHE A 133 -10.04 24.40 18.77
CA PHE A 133 -10.38 23.57 17.60
C PHE A 133 -9.17 22.83 17.02
N LEU A 134 -8.03 23.51 16.84
CA LEU A 134 -6.81 22.90 16.31
C LEU A 134 -6.14 21.96 17.31
N SER A 135 -6.28 22.22 18.62
CA SER A 135 -5.72 21.35 19.67
C SER A 135 -6.32 19.94 19.69
N GLU A 136 -7.49 19.75 19.09
CA GLU A 136 -8.17 18.45 18.93
C GLU A 136 -7.76 17.73 17.64
N LYS A 137 -6.99 18.36 16.75
CA LYS A 137 -6.58 17.80 15.45
C LYS A 137 -5.25 17.06 15.53
N HIS A 138 -5.10 16.06 14.66
CA HIS A 138 -3.90 15.29 14.44
C HIS A 138 -3.26 15.72 13.13
N VAL A 139 -2.09 16.34 13.23
CA VAL A 139 -1.42 16.99 12.11
C VAL A 139 -0.11 16.26 11.82
N LEU A 140 0.06 15.82 10.59
CA LEU A 140 1.36 15.41 10.05
C LEU A 140 2.00 16.62 9.37
N MET A 141 3.26 16.92 9.68
CA MET A 141 4.02 17.98 9.04
C MET A 141 5.34 17.44 8.50
N LEU A 142 5.62 17.67 7.23
CA LEU A 142 6.92 17.36 6.64
C LEU A 142 7.68 18.63 6.32
N HIS A 143 8.89 18.75 6.87
CA HIS A 143 9.80 19.81 6.51
C HIS A 143 10.49 19.50 5.17
N ALA A 144 9.93 20.06 4.09
CA ALA A 144 10.43 19.90 2.72
C ALA A 144 11.07 21.16 2.13
N GLY A 145 11.01 22.31 2.82
CA GLY A 145 11.37 23.63 2.30
C GLY A 145 12.88 23.91 2.23
N GLY A 146 13.73 22.89 2.09
CA GLY A 146 15.17 23.05 1.93
C GLY A 146 15.56 23.25 0.46
N ASP A 147 16.52 24.15 0.18
CA ASP A 147 17.01 24.41 -1.18
C ASP A 147 17.69 23.19 -1.86
N SER A 148 17.86 22.08 -1.13
CA SER A 148 18.43 20.82 -1.65
C SER A 148 19.79 20.98 -2.35
N LYS A 149 20.61 21.96 -1.93
CA LYS A 149 21.85 22.33 -2.65
C LYS A 149 22.86 21.19 -2.84
N ARG A 150 22.84 20.15 -1.99
CA ARG A 150 23.72 18.95 -2.10
C ARG A 150 23.16 17.83 -3.00
N VAL A 151 21.93 17.99 -3.49
CA VAL A 151 21.26 17.11 -4.45
C VAL A 151 20.58 18.01 -5.50
N PRO A 152 21.35 18.80 -6.27
CA PRO A 152 20.81 19.89 -7.08
C PRO A 152 19.84 19.40 -8.16
N TRP A 153 20.02 18.19 -8.69
CA TRP A 153 19.11 17.57 -9.66
C TRP A 153 17.74 17.22 -9.08
N ALA A 154 17.62 17.06 -7.75
CA ALA A 154 16.35 16.78 -7.07
C ALA A 154 15.62 18.07 -6.66
N ASN A 155 16.25 19.23 -6.77
CA ASN A 155 15.64 20.51 -6.41
C ASN A 155 14.34 20.79 -7.21
N PRO A 156 14.29 20.59 -8.55
CA PRO A 156 13.07 20.84 -9.33
C PRO A 156 11.88 19.97 -8.89
N MET A 157 12.09 18.73 -8.46
CA MET A 157 11.01 17.86 -7.98
C MET A 157 10.71 17.99 -6.48
N GLY A 158 11.66 18.55 -5.71
CA GLY A 158 11.65 18.52 -4.25
C GLY A 158 12.19 17.20 -3.72
N LYS A 159 13.12 17.26 -2.77
CA LYS A 159 13.82 16.09 -2.24
C LYS A 159 12.89 15.03 -1.61
N VAL A 160 11.80 15.45 -0.98
CA VAL A 160 10.81 14.52 -0.41
C VAL A 160 10.11 13.69 -1.49
N PHE A 161 10.13 14.12 -2.76
CA PHE A 161 9.52 13.44 -3.89
C PHE A 161 10.54 12.70 -4.76
N LEU A 162 11.72 12.37 -4.21
CA LEU A 162 12.69 11.50 -4.86
C LEU A 162 12.04 10.14 -5.24
N PRO A 163 12.31 9.61 -6.45
CA PRO A 163 11.85 8.29 -6.83
C PRO A 163 12.57 7.24 -5.97
N LEU A 164 11.79 6.46 -5.23
CA LEU A 164 12.28 5.41 -4.34
C LEU A 164 11.43 4.16 -4.57
N PRO A 165 11.75 3.32 -5.57
CA PRO A 165 10.87 2.25 -6.04
C PRO A 165 10.89 1.02 -5.11
N PHE A 166 10.97 1.24 -3.80
CA PHE A 166 10.83 0.19 -2.82
C PHE A 166 9.43 -0.39 -2.90
N LEU A 167 9.33 -1.72 -2.94
CA LEU A 167 8.06 -2.44 -3.12
C LEU A 167 7.35 -2.16 -4.46
N ALA A 168 8.00 -1.53 -5.43
CA ALA A 168 7.40 -1.27 -6.74
C ALA A 168 7.05 -2.57 -7.50
N SER A 169 7.73 -3.67 -7.19
CA SER A 169 7.37 -5.03 -7.65
C SER A 169 5.99 -5.50 -7.17
N ASP A 170 5.50 -4.96 -6.05
CA ASP A 170 4.21 -5.31 -5.47
C ASP A 170 3.07 -4.62 -6.25
N ASP A 171 3.35 -3.57 -7.03
CA ASP A 171 2.40 -2.88 -7.91
C ASP A 171 3.06 -2.40 -9.23
N PRO A 172 3.40 -3.31 -10.16
CA PRO A 172 4.22 -3.02 -11.33
C PRO A 172 3.53 -2.17 -12.41
N ASP A 173 2.21 -2.02 -12.33
CA ASP A 173 1.40 -1.23 -13.27
C ASP A 173 0.98 0.13 -12.67
N GLY A 174 1.32 0.38 -11.40
CA GLY A 174 1.17 1.67 -10.74
C GLY A 174 2.33 2.62 -11.00
N PRO A 175 2.24 3.88 -10.52
CA PRO A 175 3.32 4.84 -10.64
C PRO A 175 4.48 4.51 -9.70
N VAL A 176 5.68 5.02 -10.03
CA VAL A 176 6.89 4.87 -9.21
C VAL A 176 6.62 5.39 -7.79
N PRO A 177 6.82 4.57 -6.74
CA PRO A 177 6.78 5.05 -5.36
C PRO A 177 7.84 6.12 -5.09
N LEU A 178 7.47 7.13 -4.32
CA LEU A 178 8.31 8.26 -3.93
C LEU A 178 8.71 8.13 -2.46
N LEU A 179 9.81 8.77 -2.06
CA LEU A 179 10.19 8.90 -0.65
C LEU A 179 9.02 9.39 0.22
N PHE A 180 8.28 10.38 -0.27
CA PHE A 180 7.05 10.90 0.35
C PHE A 180 6.04 9.82 0.68
N ASP A 181 5.81 8.86 -0.22
CA ASP A 181 4.81 7.82 -0.01
C ASP A 181 5.22 6.84 1.09
N HIS A 182 6.51 6.52 1.18
CA HIS A 182 7.04 5.69 2.26
C HIS A 182 6.99 6.42 3.61
N ILE A 183 7.23 7.73 3.63
CA ILE A 183 7.05 8.58 4.80
C ILE A 183 5.57 8.58 5.24
N LEU A 184 4.63 8.76 4.31
CA LEU A 184 3.19 8.69 4.60
C LEU A 184 2.82 7.32 5.18
N ALA A 185 3.35 6.24 4.63
CA ALA A 185 3.08 4.89 5.11
C ALA A 185 3.50 4.70 6.57
N LEU A 186 4.74 5.07 6.91
CA LEU A 186 5.26 4.99 8.27
C LEU A 186 4.51 5.92 9.23
N ALA A 187 4.28 7.17 8.82
CA ALA A 187 3.55 8.15 9.60
C ALA A 187 2.10 7.70 9.88
N SER A 188 1.43 7.03 8.93
CA SER A 188 0.08 6.50 9.17
C SER A 188 0.06 5.54 10.35
N SER A 189 1.11 4.72 10.52
CA SER A 189 1.21 3.78 11.65
C SER A 189 1.52 4.51 12.95
N ALA A 190 2.26 5.62 12.91
CA ALA A 190 2.58 6.45 14.07
C ALA A 190 1.35 7.19 14.66
N ARG A 191 0.30 7.41 13.86
CA ARG A 191 -0.92 8.14 14.26
C ARG A 191 -1.56 7.58 15.53
N HIS A 192 -1.52 6.25 15.74
CA HIS A 192 -2.14 5.61 16.90
C HIS A 192 -1.53 6.09 18.24
N ALA A 193 -0.26 6.51 18.26
CA ALA A 193 0.45 6.90 19.47
C ALA A 193 -0.11 8.18 20.13
N PHE A 194 -0.92 8.94 19.40
CA PHE A 194 -1.61 10.14 19.90
C PHE A 194 -2.92 9.80 20.64
N GLY A 195 -3.47 8.60 20.43
CA GLY A 195 -4.79 8.22 20.92
C GLY A 195 -5.87 9.23 20.49
N ASP A 196 -6.68 9.66 21.45
CA ASP A 196 -7.74 10.65 21.27
C ASP A 196 -7.28 12.10 21.50
N GLN A 197 -6.02 12.30 21.91
CA GLN A 197 -5.46 13.64 22.10
C GLN A 197 -4.90 14.16 20.78
N GLY A 198 -5.33 15.36 20.38
CA GLY A 198 -4.72 16.03 19.24
C GLY A 198 -3.20 16.21 19.41
N GLY A 199 -2.53 16.36 18.28
CA GLY A 199 -1.08 16.45 18.28
C GLY A 199 -0.48 16.73 16.92
N LEU A 200 0.79 17.07 16.94
CA LEU A 200 1.63 17.31 15.78
C LEU A 200 2.69 16.22 15.68
N PHE A 201 2.87 15.66 14.50
CA PHE A 201 3.96 14.75 14.17
C PHE A 201 4.77 15.36 13.03
N ILE A 202 6.02 15.72 13.30
CA ILE A 202 6.94 16.36 12.37
C ILE A 202 7.95 15.32 11.90
N MET A 203 8.21 15.28 10.59
CA MET A 203 9.33 14.54 10.01
C MET A 203 10.11 15.41 9.03
N THR A 204 11.38 15.11 8.78
CA THR A 204 12.14 15.75 7.70
C THR A 204 11.87 15.08 6.36
N GLY A 205 11.91 15.86 5.27
CA GLY A 205 11.67 15.36 3.92
C GLY A 205 12.86 14.63 3.27
N ASP A 206 13.94 14.39 4.01
CA ASP A 206 15.20 13.82 3.51
C ASP A 206 15.68 12.57 4.24
N VAL A 207 14.85 12.04 5.14
CA VAL A 207 15.12 10.83 5.91
C VAL A 207 13.93 9.88 5.78
N LEU A 208 14.22 8.59 5.62
CA LEU A 208 13.25 7.52 5.77
C LEU A 208 13.61 6.69 7.03
N PRO A 209 12.92 6.93 8.16
CA PRO A 209 13.17 6.21 9.41
C PRO A 209 12.33 4.93 9.46
N CYS A 210 12.95 3.80 9.12
CA CYS A 210 12.24 2.52 9.01
C CYS A 210 12.24 1.78 10.35
N PHE A 211 11.09 1.78 11.03
CA PHE A 211 10.83 1.04 12.27
C PHE A 211 9.34 0.69 12.39
N ASP A 212 8.98 -0.21 13.31
CA ASP A 212 7.57 -0.55 13.56
C ASP A 212 6.86 0.56 14.35
N ALA A 213 6.45 1.61 13.65
CA ALA A 213 5.80 2.79 14.24
C ALA A 213 4.46 2.47 14.92
N PHE A 214 3.87 1.28 14.72
CA PHE A 214 2.68 0.81 15.46
C PHE A 214 2.97 0.50 16.94
N LYS A 215 4.24 0.35 17.33
CA LYS A 215 4.63 0.16 18.74
C LYS A 215 4.97 1.48 19.45
N MET A 216 4.96 2.58 18.72
CA MET A 216 5.36 3.87 19.24
C MET A 216 4.43 4.33 20.34
N THR A 217 4.98 4.74 21.47
CA THR A 217 4.23 5.29 22.60
C THR A 217 4.76 6.68 22.91
N LEU A 218 3.85 7.63 23.16
CA LEU A 218 4.17 9.02 23.47
C LEU A 218 3.62 9.37 24.85
N PRO A 219 4.42 9.97 25.76
CA PRO A 219 3.92 10.43 27.05
C PRO A 219 2.84 11.50 26.86
N GLU A 220 1.82 11.48 27.72
CA GLU A 220 0.74 12.46 27.69
C GLU A 220 1.24 13.88 27.96
N ASP A 221 0.57 14.87 27.37
CA ASP A 221 0.84 16.30 27.60
C ASP A 221 2.30 16.73 27.36
N SER A 222 3.03 16.02 26.49
CA SER A 222 4.47 16.20 26.31
C SER A 222 4.90 16.36 24.85
N ALA A 223 6.13 16.84 24.68
CA ALA A 223 6.84 16.74 23.41
C ALA A 223 7.75 15.51 23.43
N SER A 224 7.97 14.89 22.27
CA SER A 224 8.92 13.79 22.14
C SER A 224 9.78 13.91 20.88
N ILE A 225 10.97 13.32 20.93
CA ILE A 225 11.89 13.15 19.81
C ILE A 225 12.17 11.66 19.63
N VAL A 226 12.08 11.16 18.40
CA VAL A 226 12.50 9.78 18.12
C VAL A 226 14.00 9.76 17.95
N THR A 227 14.65 8.78 18.58
CA THR A 227 16.09 8.63 18.55
C THR A 227 16.50 7.21 18.22
N VAL A 228 17.71 7.06 17.67
CA VAL A 228 18.34 5.76 17.44
C VAL A 228 19.78 5.78 17.96
N PRO A 229 20.27 4.70 18.59
CA PRO A 229 21.67 4.56 18.93
C PRO A 229 22.54 4.53 17.66
N ILE A 230 23.57 5.37 17.60
CA ILE A 230 24.49 5.46 16.46
C ILE A 230 25.95 5.58 16.93
N THR A 231 26.88 5.29 16.02
CA THR A 231 28.31 5.44 16.24
C THR A 231 28.75 6.90 16.30
N LEU A 232 29.85 7.17 17.01
CA LEU A 232 30.33 8.53 17.31
C LEU A 232 30.73 9.33 16.06
N ASP A 233 31.18 8.66 15.00
CA ASP A 233 31.56 9.28 13.73
C ASP A 233 30.34 9.90 13.03
N ILE A 234 29.20 9.21 13.02
CA ILE A 234 27.94 9.73 12.48
C ILE A 234 27.39 10.84 13.39
N ALA A 235 27.45 10.64 14.71
CA ALA A 235 26.96 11.59 15.70
C ALA A 235 27.59 12.99 15.57
N SER A 236 28.88 13.06 15.22
CA SER A 236 29.61 14.33 15.06
C SER A 236 29.05 15.26 13.98
N ASN A 237 28.28 14.72 13.04
CA ASN A 237 27.70 15.46 11.92
C ASN A 237 26.22 15.85 12.16
N HIS A 238 25.63 15.41 13.26
CA HIS A 238 24.18 15.45 13.50
C HIS A 238 23.81 15.94 14.91
N GLY A 239 22.52 16.07 15.17
CA GLY A 239 22.00 16.38 16.50
C GLY A 239 22.07 15.15 17.41
N VAL A 240 22.53 15.33 18.65
CA VAL A 240 22.66 14.28 19.67
C VAL A 240 21.82 14.64 20.90
N ILE A 241 21.07 13.67 21.40
CA ILE A 241 20.19 13.81 22.54
C ILE A 241 20.86 13.21 23.78
N VAL A 242 20.85 13.97 24.88
CA VAL A 242 21.30 13.49 26.20
C VAL A 242 20.07 13.21 27.05
N THR A 243 19.95 12.01 27.59
CA THR A 243 18.77 11.57 28.35
C THR A 243 19.12 11.24 29.80
N SER A 244 18.10 11.13 30.65
CA SER A 244 18.23 10.53 31.99
C SER A 244 18.56 9.04 31.87
N THR A 245 19.41 8.52 32.75
CA THR A 245 19.67 7.07 32.87
C THR A 245 18.36 6.31 33.10
N SER A 246 18.02 5.41 32.18
CA SER A 246 16.82 4.58 32.27
C SER A 246 17.21 3.13 32.59
N GLU A 247 16.78 2.63 33.74
CA GLU A 247 16.86 1.22 34.13
C GLU A 247 15.56 0.50 33.74
N SER A 248 15.28 0.34 32.45
CA SER A 248 14.27 -0.64 31.98
C SER A 248 14.35 -0.88 30.48
N LEU A 249 14.85 -2.06 30.09
CA LEU A 249 14.70 -2.61 28.74
C LEU A 249 13.36 -3.33 28.64
N ALA A 250 12.27 -2.60 28.44
CA ALA A 250 11.01 -3.20 28.01
C ALA A 250 10.97 -3.25 26.48
N GLU A 251 10.73 -4.43 25.91
CA GLU A 251 10.22 -4.63 24.54
C GLU A 251 10.90 -3.88 23.36
N GLY A 252 12.20 -3.60 23.42
CA GLY A 252 12.98 -3.13 22.27
C GLY A 252 12.93 -1.62 21.99
N PHE A 253 12.34 -0.83 22.89
CA PHE A 253 12.40 0.63 22.87
C PHE A 253 12.58 1.17 24.31
N THR A 254 12.91 2.45 24.44
CA THR A 254 12.96 3.13 25.75
C THR A 254 12.40 4.55 25.65
N VAL A 255 11.70 5.01 26.68
CA VAL A 255 11.23 6.40 26.77
C VAL A 255 11.91 7.07 27.96
N SER A 256 12.66 8.14 27.70
CA SER A 256 13.49 8.80 28.73
C SER A 256 13.34 10.32 28.66
N LEU A 257 13.48 11.01 29.79
CA LEU A 257 13.47 12.47 29.80
C LEU A 257 14.73 13.02 29.10
N VAL A 258 14.58 14.05 28.27
CA VAL A 258 15.72 14.73 27.63
C VAL A 258 16.33 15.72 28.61
N ASN A 259 17.59 15.50 28.94
CA ASN A 259 18.40 16.34 29.82
C ASN A 259 19.13 17.45 29.05
N ASP A 260 19.60 17.16 27.84
CA ASP A 260 20.37 18.12 27.03
C ASP A 260 20.29 17.83 25.52
N LEU A 261 20.61 18.83 24.69
CA LEU A 261 20.63 18.76 23.22
C LEU A 261 21.98 19.21 22.69
N LEU A 262 22.61 18.47 21.79
CA LEU A 262 23.92 18.82 21.24
C LEU A 262 23.86 18.88 19.72
N GLN A 263 24.29 20.00 19.13
CA GLN A 263 24.26 20.19 17.68
C GLN A 263 25.66 19.97 17.11
N LYS A 264 25.85 18.90 16.34
CA LYS A 264 27.14 18.53 15.72
C LYS A 264 28.31 18.53 16.72
N PRO A 265 28.18 17.80 17.83
CA PRO A 265 29.17 17.83 18.89
C PRO A 265 30.47 17.16 18.46
N THR A 266 31.57 17.66 19.02
CA THR A 266 32.85 16.94 19.04
C THR A 266 32.79 15.75 19.99
N VAL A 267 33.67 14.77 19.78
CA VAL A 267 33.78 13.60 20.68
C VAL A 267 34.09 14.04 22.13
N GLU A 268 34.88 15.09 22.31
CA GLU A 268 35.17 15.66 23.64
C GLU A 268 33.91 16.23 24.32
N GLU A 269 33.05 16.91 23.56
CA GLU A 269 31.77 17.42 24.07
C GLU A 269 30.83 16.29 24.45
N LEU A 270 30.78 15.21 23.67
CA LEU A 270 29.96 14.02 23.95
C LEU A 270 30.34 13.40 25.30
N VAL A 271 31.64 13.27 25.57
CA VAL A 271 32.15 12.75 26.85
C VAL A 271 31.82 13.69 27.99
N LYS A 272 32.09 15.00 27.83
CA LYS A 272 31.86 16.01 28.88
C LYS A 272 30.40 16.14 29.31
N LYS A 273 29.48 15.82 28.41
CA LYS A 273 28.04 15.96 28.58
C LYS A 273 27.33 14.65 28.92
N ASP A 274 28.07 13.58 29.22
CA ASP A 274 27.54 12.24 29.51
C ASP A 274 26.56 11.74 28.42
N ALA A 275 26.87 12.05 27.16
CA ALA A 275 26.02 11.71 26.01
C ALA A 275 26.24 10.28 25.49
N ILE A 276 27.29 9.60 25.96
CA ILE A 276 27.70 8.27 25.50
C ILE A 276 27.01 7.20 26.37
N LEU A 277 26.28 6.30 25.70
CA LEU A 277 25.59 5.18 26.31
C LEU A 277 26.58 4.08 26.77
N HIS A 278 26.09 3.14 27.57
CA HIS A 278 26.89 2.03 28.11
C HIS A 278 27.50 1.11 27.04
N ASP A 279 26.97 1.11 25.82
CA ASP A 279 27.45 0.35 24.67
C ASP A 279 28.43 1.15 23.77
N GLY A 280 28.78 2.37 24.16
CA GLY A 280 29.69 3.25 23.42
C GLY A 280 29.05 4.05 22.28
N GLN A 281 27.72 3.99 22.14
CA GLN A 281 26.96 4.74 21.14
C GLN A 281 26.35 6.03 21.71
N THR A 282 25.75 6.85 20.86
CA THR A 282 25.02 8.06 21.25
C THR A 282 23.63 8.08 20.63
N LEU A 283 22.68 8.78 21.26
CA LEU A 283 21.32 8.91 20.72
C LEU A 283 21.26 10.01 19.67
N LEU A 284 21.08 9.59 18.41
CA LEU A 284 20.91 10.47 17.26
C LEU A 284 19.48 11.04 17.21
N ASP A 285 19.35 12.33 16.92
CA ASP A 285 18.09 12.93 16.48
C ASP A 285 17.73 12.43 15.06
N THR A 286 16.62 11.71 14.92
CA THR A 286 16.19 11.19 13.61
C THR A 286 15.44 12.22 12.77
N GLY A 287 15.24 13.44 13.25
CA GLY A 287 14.42 14.47 12.61
C GLY A 287 12.91 14.24 12.78
N ILE A 288 12.51 13.36 13.71
CA ILE A 288 11.11 13.11 14.03
C ILE A 288 10.80 13.71 15.40
N ILE A 289 9.88 14.66 15.42
CA ILE A 289 9.46 15.36 16.64
C ILE A 289 7.95 15.26 16.75
N SER A 290 7.43 14.99 17.94
CA SER A 290 6.00 15.01 18.22
C SER A 290 5.66 15.95 19.36
N ALA A 291 4.45 16.51 19.32
CA ALA A 291 3.84 17.24 20.43
C ALA A 291 2.42 16.74 20.62
N ARG A 292 2.07 16.35 21.85
CA ARG A 292 0.77 15.73 22.19
C ARG A 292 0.11 16.47 23.36
N GLY A 293 -1.22 16.56 23.36
CA GLY A 293 -1.98 17.13 24.47
C GLY A 293 -1.59 18.59 24.76
N ARG A 294 -1.26 18.94 26.00
CA ARG A 294 -0.88 20.31 26.39
C ARG A 294 0.32 20.86 25.63
N ALA A 295 1.31 20.05 25.27
CA ALA A 295 2.44 20.51 24.46
C ALA A 295 2.00 20.93 23.06
N TRP A 296 1.04 20.22 22.49
CA TRP A 296 0.42 20.61 21.23
C TRP A 296 -0.43 21.89 21.39
N LEU A 297 -1.24 21.97 22.45
CA LEU A 297 -2.04 23.16 22.75
C LEU A 297 -1.20 24.43 22.90
N ASP A 298 -0.10 24.38 23.66
CA ASP A 298 0.82 25.49 23.84
C ASP A 298 1.47 25.90 22.50
N LEU A 299 1.82 24.92 21.65
CA LEU A 299 2.38 25.16 20.32
C LEU A 299 1.37 25.76 19.33
N VAL A 300 0.10 25.31 19.37
CA VAL A 300 -0.99 25.90 18.59
C VAL A 300 -1.23 27.34 19.00
N ALA A 301 -1.30 27.63 20.30
CA ALA A 301 -1.47 28.99 20.81
C ALA A 301 -0.36 29.91 20.31
N LEU A 302 0.89 29.44 20.35
CA LEU A 302 2.03 30.17 19.79
C LEU A 302 1.89 30.36 18.27
N GLY A 303 1.55 29.30 17.51
CA GLY A 303 1.35 29.36 16.07
C GLY A 303 0.25 30.35 15.65
N CYS A 304 -0.91 30.33 16.30
CA CYS A 304 -2.00 31.28 16.02
C CYS A 304 -1.64 32.75 16.29
N SER A 305 -0.57 33.00 17.06
CA SER A 305 -0.10 34.34 17.41
C SER A 305 1.27 34.71 16.80
N CYS A 306 1.80 33.89 15.87
CA CYS A 306 3.20 33.98 15.43
C CYS A 306 3.51 35.11 14.42
N GLN A 307 2.51 35.79 13.86
CA GLN A 307 2.71 36.78 12.78
C GLN A 307 3.68 37.92 13.14
N PRO A 308 3.64 38.52 14.35
CA PRO A 308 4.63 39.52 14.76
C PRO A 308 6.06 38.95 14.83
N MET A 309 6.21 37.71 15.32
CA MET A 309 7.51 37.03 15.42
C MET A 309 8.12 36.79 14.02
N ILE A 310 7.30 36.32 13.07
CA ILE A 310 7.72 36.11 11.69
C ILE A 310 8.13 37.45 11.04
N SER A 311 7.36 38.51 11.27
CA SER A 311 7.67 39.85 10.76
C SER A 311 8.99 40.39 11.30
N GLU A 312 9.30 40.15 12.58
CA GLU A 312 10.58 40.50 13.18
C GLU A 312 11.75 39.72 12.55
N LEU A 313 11.60 38.40 12.38
CA LEU A 313 12.60 37.55 11.74
C LEU A 313 12.92 38.00 10.31
N LEU A 314 11.89 38.32 9.52
CA LEU A 314 12.04 38.85 8.16
C LEU A 314 12.75 40.20 8.15
N GLY A 315 12.38 41.09 9.09
CA GLY A 315 13.00 42.42 9.22
C GLY A 315 14.49 42.37 9.58
N CYS A 316 14.88 41.41 10.43
CA CYS A 316 16.27 41.23 10.86
C CYS A 316 17.07 40.20 10.04
N LYS A 317 16.44 39.55 9.04
CA LYS A 317 17.02 38.46 8.23
C LYS A 317 17.61 37.33 9.07
N LYS A 318 16.93 36.96 10.16
CA LYS A 318 17.31 35.83 11.00
C LYS A 318 16.35 34.67 10.79
N GLU A 319 16.83 33.47 11.09
CA GLU A 319 16.08 32.23 11.01
C GLU A 319 15.87 31.65 12.41
N MET A 320 14.74 30.96 12.61
CA MET A 320 14.44 30.18 13.81
C MET A 320 14.50 28.68 13.48
N SER A 321 15.32 27.94 14.22
CA SER A 321 15.57 26.52 14.06
C SER A 321 14.55 25.69 14.84
N LEU A 322 14.01 24.63 14.22
CA LEU A 322 13.15 23.68 14.92
C LEU A 322 13.89 23.02 16.10
N TYR A 323 15.12 22.56 15.87
CA TYR A 323 15.90 21.83 16.87
C TYR A 323 16.49 22.78 17.94
N GLU A 324 17.12 23.87 17.50
CA GLU A 324 17.85 24.75 18.41
C GLU A 324 16.95 25.76 19.13
N ASP A 325 15.77 26.09 18.60
CA ASP A 325 14.90 27.10 19.21
C ASP A 325 13.61 26.49 19.78
N LEU A 326 12.79 25.81 18.97
CA LEU A 326 11.52 25.24 19.45
C LEU A 326 11.74 24.04 20.37
N VAL A 327 12.52 23.04 19.95
CA VAL A 327 12.79 21.84 20.76
C VAL A 327 13.57 22.20 22.03
N ALA A 328 14.53 23.12 21.93
CA ALA A 328 15.25 23.64 23.09
C ALA A 328 14.35 24.30 24.14
N ALA A 329 13.19 24.88 23.74
CA ALA A 329 12.25 25.46 24.69
C ALA A 329 11.64 24.41 25.64
N TRP A 330 11.51 23.15 25.21
CA TRP A 330 11.04 22.03 26.05
C TRP A 330 12.15 21.35 26.88
N VAL A 331 13.40 21.83 26.76
CA VAL A 331 14.57 21.28 27.47
C VAL A 331 15.10 22.32 28.47
N PRO A 332 14.80 22.19 29.78
CA PRO A 332 15.12 23.21 30.77
C PRO A 332 16.60 23.63 30.84
N SER A 333 17.54 22.70 30.62
CA SER A 333 18.97 22.99 30.60
C SER A 333 19.40 23.96 29.49
N ARG A 334 18.55 24.15 28.48
CA ARG A 334 18.79 25.05 27.35
C ARG A 334 18.16 26.43 27.51
N HIS A 335 17.34 26.65 28.54
CA HIS A 335 16.59 27.91 28.69
C HIS A 335 17.50 29.14 28.78
N ASP A 336 18.56 29.10 29.59
CA ASP A 336 19.45 30.27 29.75
C ASP A 336 20.16 30.62 28.45
N TRP A 337 20.59 29.62 27.68
CA TRP A 337 21.17 29.82 26.35
C TRP A 337 20.12 30.33 25.36
N LEU A 338 18.92 29.74 25.36
CA LEU A 338 17.84 30.11 24.45
C LEU A 338 17.39 31.56 24.66
N ARG A 339 17.30 32.04 25.92
CA ARG A 339 16.95 33.44 26.22
C ARG A 339 17.92 34.47 25.62
N THR A 340 19.16 34.08 25.32
CA THR A 340 20.12 34.96 24.63
C THR A 340 19.87 35.07 23.12
N ARG A 341 19.05 34.17 22.56
CA ARG A 341 18.72 34.13 21.13
C ARG A 341 17.49 35.01 20.82
N PRO A 342 17.33 35.45 19.56
CA PRO A 342 16.13 36.18 19.13
C PRO A 342 14.87 35.40 19.49
N LEU A 343 13.87 36.08 20.06
CA LEU A 343 12.59 35.50 20.48
C LEU A 343 12.67 34.43 21.60
N GLY A 344 13.86 34.15 22.14
CA GLY A 344 14.08 33.06 23.10
C GLY A 344 13.27 33.18 24.39
N ASP A 345 13.18 34.39 24.97
CA ASP A 345 12.34 34.64 26.14
C ASP A 345 10.87 34.30 25.88
N HIS A 346 10.35 34.66 24.70
CA HIS A 346 8.98 34.36 24.31
C HIS A 346 8.76 32.85 24.18
N LEU A 347 9.69 32.14 23.52
CA LEU A 347 9.62 30.69 23.36
C LEU A 347 9.63 29.95 24.70
N VAL A 348 10.53 30.32 25.61
CA VAL A 348 10.60 29.69 26.94
C VAL A 348 9.32 29.94 27.73
N ASN A 349 8.76 31.16 27.67
CA ASN A 349 7.52 31.49 28.39
C ASN A 349 6.28 30.78 27.81
N SER A 350 6.25 30.56 26.49
CA SER A 350 5.13 29.90 25.81
C SER A 350 5.19 28.37 25.93
N LEU A 351 6.36 27.76 25.74
CA LEU A 351 6.51 26.30 25.58
C LEU A 351 7.19 25.62 26.77
N GLY A 352 8.00 26.34 27.54
CA GLY A 352 8.88 25.77 28.57
C GLY A 352 8.19 25.19 29.81
N ARG A 353 6.86 25.20 29.84
CA ARG A 353 6.05 24.49 30.85
C ARG A 353 6.03 22.97 30.61
N GLN A 354 6.13 22.55 29.35
CA GLN A 354 6.15 21.13 29.00
C GLN A 354 7.59 20.61 28.88
N LYS A 355 7.72 19.29 28.88
CA LYS A 355 9.01 18.59 28.82
C LYS A 355 9.16 17.81 27.53
N MET A 356 10.41 17.63 27.11
CA MET A 356 10.81 16.79 25.99
C MET A 356 11.23 15.40 26.45
N TYR A 357 10.72 14.36 25.79
CA TYR A 357 11.12 12.97 25.99
C TYR A 357 11.79 12.39 24.74
N SER A 358 12.72 11.45 24.91
CA SER A 358 13.30 10.66 23.84
C SER A 358 12.60 9.32 23.78
N TYR A 359 12.01 8.99 22.62
CA TYR A 359 11.57 7.63 22.28
C TYR A 359 12.70 6.98 21.47
N CYS A 360 13.48 6.14 22.13
CA CYS A 360 14.60 5.44 21.51
C CYS A 360 14.19 4.05 21.02
N THR A 361 14.31 3.82 19.71
CA THR A 361 14.04 2.53 19.04
C THR A 361 15.35 1.93 18.55
N TYR A 362 15.68 0.72 19.04
CA TYR A 362 16.94 0.05 18.75
C TYR A 362 16.93 -0.69 17.39
N ASP A 363 15.75 -0.95 16.84
CA ASP A 363 15.53 -1.62 15.57
C ASP A 363 15.40 -0.68 14.37
N LEU A 364 15.34 0.65 14.60
CA LEU A 364 15.24 1.66 13.57
C LEU A 364 16.41 1.61 12.58
N GLN A 365 16.08 1.66 11.29
CA GLN A 365 17.05 1.89 10.21
C GLN A 365 16.91 3.34 9.72
N PHE A 366 18.02 4.07 9.78
CA PHE A 366 18.07 5.48 9.42
C PHE A 366 18.61 5.63 7.99
N LEU A 367 17.71 5.82 7.02
CA LEU A 367 18.08 6.01 5.61
C LEU A 367 18.06 7.51 5.28
N HIS A 368 19.24 8.08 5.08
CA HIS A 368 19.42 9.51 4.81
C HIS A 368 19.63 9.76 3.30
N PHE A 369 18.94 10.77 2.75
CA PHE A 369 18.98 11.18 1.34
C PHE A 369 19.58 12.59 1.21
N GLY A 370 20.72 12.81 1.88
CA GLY A 370 21.38 14.10 1.99
C GLY A 370 22.16 14.54 0.76
N THR A 371 22.68 13.59 -0.01
CA THR A 371 23.59 13.74 -1.16
C THR A 371 23.18 12.83 -2.32
N SER A 372 23.62 13.15 -3.54
CA SER A 372 23.34 12.31 -4.72
C SER A 372 23.90 10.88 -4.59
N SER A 373 25.06 10.74 -3.94
CA SER A 373 25.68 9.42 -3.70
C SER A 373 24.81 8.56 -2.79
N GLU A 374 24.33 9.10 -1.67
CA GLU A 374 23.45 8.35 -0.76
C GLU A 374 22.17 7.89 -1.46
N VAL A 375 21.60 8.72 -2.36
CA VAL A 375 20.43 8.31 -3.16
C VAL A 375 20.75 7.09 -4.01
N LEU A 376 21.90 7.07 -4.70
CA LEU A 376 22.32 5.91 -5.50
C LEU A 376 22.64 4.70 -4.62
N ASP A 377 23.30 4.89 -3.49
CA ASP A 377 23.64 3.81 -2.54
C ASP A 377 22.37 3.09 -2.06
N HIS A 378 21.28 3.81 -1.81
CA HIS A 378 19.98 3.22 -1.45
C HIS A 378 19.32 2.44 -2.60
N LEU A 379 19.61 2.78 -3.86
CA LEU A 379 19.11 2.06 -5.04
C LEU A 379 19.99 0.85 -5.39
N SER A 380 21.26 0.89 -5.02
CA SER A 380 22.29 -0.10 -5.38
C SER A 380 22.59 -1.14 -4.31
N GLY A 381 22.42 -0.83 -3.02
CA GLY A 381 22.83 -1.69 -1.89
C GLY A 381 22.05 -3.01 -1.76
N ASP A 382 22.49 -3.89 -0.85
CA ASP A 382 21.94 -5.27 -0.65
C ASP A 382 20.42 -5.32 -0.38
N ALA A 383 19.83 -4.23 0.10
CA ALA A 383 18.37 -4.05 0.16
C ALA A 383 17.70 -4.02 -1.23
N SER A 384 18.46 -4.09 -2.32
CA SER A 384 17.99 -4.04 -3.72
C SER A 384 16.98 -5.11 -4.12
N GLY A 385 16.82 -6.18 -3.35
CA GLY A 385 15.69 -7.12 -3.53
C GLY A 385 14.32 -6.43 -3.39
N ILE A 386 14.30 -5.22 -2.85
CA ILE A 386 13.13 -4.36 -2.62
C ILE A 386 12.95 -3.34 -3.77
N VAL A 387 13.99 -3.07 -4.57
CA VAL A 387 14.03 -1.98 -5.57
C VAL A 387 13.50 -2.48 -6.92
N GLY A 388 12.36 -1.95 -7.35
CA GLY A 388 11.89 -2.13 -8.73
C GLY A 388 12.74 -1.35 -9.74
N ARG A 389 13.94 -1.82 -10.05
CA ARG A 389 14.94 -1.15 -10.91
C ARG A 389 14.47 -0.90 -12.36
N ARG A 390 13.37 -1.50 -12.78
CA ARG A 390 12.73 -1.32 -14.09
C ARG A 390 11.26 -1.12 -13.85
N HIS A 391 10.84 0.12 -13.66
CA HIS A 391 9.47 0.46 -13.30
C HIS A 391 8.91 1.50 -14.26
N LEU A 392 7.73 1.24 -14.80
CA LEU A 392 7.07 2.10 -15.79
C LEU A 392 8.06 2.53 -16.90
N CYS A 393 8.80 1.60 -17.49
CA CYS A 393 9.85 1.92 -18.46
C CYS A 393 9.73 1.12 -19.75
N SER A 394 10.23 1.70 -20.84
CA SER A 394 10.42 1.03 -22.13
C SER A 394 11.91 0.84 -22.37
N ILE A 395 12.36 -0.41 -22.47
CA ILE A 395 13.78 -0.74 -22.71
C ILE A 395 13.90 -1.66 -23.92
N PRO A 396 14.96 -1.51 -24.73
CA PRO A 396 15.16 -2.35 -25.89
C PRO A 396 15.71 -3.72 -25.47
N ALA A 397 15.75 -4.67 -26.41
CA ALA A 397 16.37 -5.97 -26.16
C ALA A 397 17.87 -5.82 -25.81
N THR A 398 18.38 -6.69 -24.95
CA THR A 398 19.79 -6.65 -24.49
C THR A 398 20.81 -6.83 -25.61
N THR A 399 20.40 -7.33 -26.78
CA THR A 399 21.29 -7.49 -27.95
C THR A 399 21.61 -6.19 -28.67
N VAL A 400 20.84 -5.12 -28.42
CA VAL A 400 20.98 -3.84 -29.14
C VAL A 400 21.34 -2.67 -28.22
N SER A 401 21.53 -2.90 -26.91
CA SER A 401 21.91 -1.87 -25.93
C SER A 401 22.63 -2.50 -24.74
N ASP A 402 23.68 -1.84 -24.25
CA ASP A 402 24.48 -2.30 -23.12
C ASP A 402 24.04 -1.59 -21.84
N ILE A 403 23.07 -2.19 -21.14
CA ILE A 403 22.44 -1.61 -19.95
C ILE A 403 22.75 -2.50 -18.75
N ALA A 404 23.50 -1.96 -17.79
CA ALA A 404 23.84 -2.67 -16.56
C ALA A 404 22.59 -3.12 -15.78
N ALA A 405 22.62 -4.32 -15.20
CA ALA A 405 21.51 -4.85 -14.40
C ALA A 405 21.30 -4.09 -13.08
N SER A 406 22.35 -3.42 -12.57
CA SER A 406 22.32 -2.67 -11.32
C SER A 406 21.74 -1.27 -11.44
N CYS A 407 21.69 -0.68 -12.64
CA CYS A 407 21.12 0.66 -12.82
C CYS A 407 19.61 0.65 -12.51
N ALA A 408 19.06 1.79 -12.11
CA ALA A 408 17.63 2.01 -11.92
C ALA A 408 17.07 2.87 -13.07
N ILE A 409 16.11 2.33 -13.82
CA ILE A 409 15.44 3.01 -14.93
C ILE A 409 13.96 3.09 -14.58
N LEU A 410 13.50 4.31 -14.30
CA LEU A 410 12.22 4.59 -13.69
C LEU A 410 11.47 5.61 -14.55
N SER A 411 10.22 5.35 -14.91
CA SER A 411 9.40 6.26 -15.74
C SER A 411 10.17 6.75 -16.98
N SER A 412 10.87 5.88 -17.71
CA SER A 412 11.79 6.30 -18.77
C SER A 412 11.72 5.41 -20.00
N GLU A 413 12.03 6.00 -21.16
CA GLU A 413 12.16 5.30 -22.44
C GLU A 413 13.62 5.30 -22.91
N ILE A 414 14.14 4.11 -23.20
CA ILE A 414 15.49 3.91 -23.72
C ILE A 414 15.38 3.35 -25.14
N ALA A 415 16.00 4.03 -26.11
CA ALA A 415 16.08 3.56 -27.48
C ALA A 415 17.23 2.55 -27.69
N PRO A 416 17.20 1.75 -28.76
CA PRO A 416 18.35 0.94 -29.19
C PRO A 416 19.62 1.78 -29.38
N GLY A 417 20.78 1.21 -29.10
CA GLY A 417 22.09 1.85 -29.23
C GLY A 417 22.52 2.74 -28.05
N VAL A 418 21.79 2.73 -26.94
CA VAL A 418 22.17 3.42 -25.69
C VAL A 418 23.00 2.48 -24.81
N SER A 419 23.99 3.02 -24.10
CA SER A 419 24.71 2.29 -23.04
C SER A 419 24.59 2.98 -21.68
N ILE A 420 24.37 2.22 -20.61
CA ILE A 420 24.18 2.73 -19.25
C ILE A 420 25.02 1.88 -18.28
N GLY A 421 25.93 2.54 -17.58
CA GLY A 421 26.81 1.94 -16.57
C GLY A 421 26.11 1.50 -15.30
N GLU A 422 26.89 0.86 -14.42
CA GLU A 422 26.41 0.29 -13.16
C GLU A 422 25.94 1.37 -12.18
N ASP A 423 24.96 1.03 -11.34
CA ASP A 423 24.54 1.87 -10.21
C ASP A 423 24.09 3.30 -10.58
N SER A 424 23.65 3.49 -11.82
CA SER A 424 23.13 4.76 -12.33
C SER A 424 21.61 4.87 -12.18
N LEU A 425 21.09 6.09 -12.03
CA LEU A 425 19.66 6.39 -11.98
C LEU A 425 19.23 7.15 -13.25
N ILE A 426 18.28 6.60 -13.99
CA ILE A 426 17.58 7.27 -15.09
C ILE A 426 16.12 7.44 -14.68
N TYR A 427 15.64 8.69 -14.62
CA TYR A 427 14.29 9.00 -14.18
C TYR A 427 13.60 10.01 -15.11
N ASP A 428 12.34 9.75 -15.46
CA ASP A 428 11.49 10.65 -16.25
C ASP A 428 12.15 11.14 -17.55
N SER A 429 12.85 10.23 -18.26
CA SER A 429 13.72 10.58 -19.39
C SER A 429 13.44 9.74 -20.64
N THR A 430 13.59 10.35 -21.82
CA THR A 430 13.67 9.68 -23.11
C THR A 430 15.09 9.78 -23.66
N VAL A 431 15.82 8.66 -23.66
CA VAL A 431 17.22 8.59 -24.11
C VAL A 431 17.28 7.88 -25.45
N SER A 432 17.72 8.59 -26.49
CA SER A 432 17.83 8.08 -27.86
C SER A 432 19.24 7.56 -28.21
N GLY A 433 19.36 6.85 -29.34
CA GLY A 433 20.59 6.14 -29.74
C GLY A 433 21.80 7.06 -29.91
N ALA A 434 23.00 6.53 -29.60
CA ALA A 434 24.30 7.23 -29.56
C ALA A 434 24.60 8.03 -28.28
N VAL A 435 23.84 7.80 -27.21
CA VAL A 435 24.11 8.29 -25.86
C VAL A 435 24.79 7.20 -25.01
N GLN A 436 25.87 7.58 -24.32
CA GLN A 436 26.57 6.72 -23.37
C GLN A 436 26.52 7.36 -21.99
N ILE A 437 26.00 6.65 -21.01
CA ILE A 437 25.90 7.09 -19.62
C ILE A 437 26.82 6.22 -18.78
N GLY A 438 27.78 6.86 -18.11
CA GLY A 438 28.72 6.22 -17.20
C GLY A 438 28.06 5.62 -15.97
N SER A 439 28.87 4.96 -15.15
CA SER A 439 28.46 4.33 -13.89
C SER A 439 28.32 5.37 -12.78
N GLN A 440 27.43 5.10 -11.81
CA GLN A 440 27.11 5.99 -10.69
C GLN A 440 26.68 7.40 -11.15
N SER A 441 25.93 7.46 -12.25
CA SER A 441 25.45 8.72 -12.84
C SER A 441 23.95 8.89 -12.67
N VAL A 442 23.50 10.14 -12.62
CA VAL A 442 22.08 10.50 -12.44
C VAL A 442 21.60 11.27 -13.67
N VAL A 443 20.53 10.79 -14.32
CA VAL A 443 19.89 11.43 -15.47
C VAL A 443 18.42 11.65 -15.15
N VAL A 444 17.97 12.90 -15.19
CA VAL A 444 16.59 13.26 -14.80
C VAL A 444 15.95 14.19 -15.82
N GLY A 445 14.76 13.83 -16.28
CA GLY A 445 13.96 14.71 -17.13
C GLY A 445 14.47 14.84 -18.56
N ILE A 446 15.53 14.14 -18.97
CA ILE A 446 16.24 14.38 -20.24
C ILE A 446 15.45 13.80 -21.42
N HIS A 447 15.14 14.63 -22.43
CA HIS A 447 14.41 14.21 -23.63
C HIS A 447 15.25 14.46 -24.89
N ILE A 448 16.09 13.49 -25.27
CA ILE A 448 16.93 13.61 -26.46
C ILE A 448 16.12 13.21 -27.69
N PRO A 449 15.89 14.12 -28.68
CA PRO A 449 15.06 13.81 -29.84
C PRO A 449 15.63 12.64 -30.65
N SER A 450 14.75 11.76 -31.15
CA SER A 450 15.14 10.62 -32.01
C SER A 450 15.67 11.04 -33.38
N GLU A 451 15.41 12.28 -33.81
CA GLU A 451 15.90 12.88 -35.08
C GLU A 451 17.27 13.56 -34.93
N ALA A 452 18.01 13.26 -33.85
CA ALA A 452 19.40 13.72 -33.76
C ALA A 452 20.20 13.16 -34.95
N PRO A 453 20.96 14.01 -35.69
CA PRO A 453 21.71 13.55 -36.85
C PRO A 453 22.63 12.38 -36.49
N GLU A 454 22.84 11.42 -37.40
CA GLU A 454 23.65 10.19 -37.17
C GLU A 454 25.07 10.43 -36.62
N SER A 455 25.57 11.67 -36.71
CA SER A 455 26.86 12.12 -36.19
C SER A 455 26.84 12.59 -34.72
N PHE A 456 25.68 12.72 -34.09
CA PHE A 456 25.56 13.19 -32.70
C PHE A 456 25.86 12.04 -31.73
N ARG A 457 26.99 12.14 -31.01
CA ARG A 457 27.35 11.26 -29.89
C ARG A 457 27.48 12.09 -28.64
N PHE A 458 26.81 11.68 -27.58
CA PHE A 458 26.92 12.32 -26.27
C PHE A 458 27.34 11.29 -25.22
N MET A 459 28.32 11.64 -24.40
CA MET A 459 28.80 10.80 -23.30
C MET A 459 28.64 11.58 -21.99
N LEU A 460 27.89 11.03 -21.06
CA LEU A 460 27.90 11.44 -19.66
C LEU A 460 28.93 10.56 -18.93
N PRO A 461 30.02 11.11 -18.37
CA PRO A 461 31.03 10.29 -17.72
C PRO A 461 30.52 9.65 -16.42
N ASP A 462 31.32 8.74 -15.84
CA ASP A 462 31.04 8.16 -14.53
C ASP A 462 30.93 9.24 -13.45
N ARG A 463 30.07 9.04 -12.46
CA ARG A 463 29.87 9.95 -11.32
C ARG A 463 29.46 11.36 -11.74
N HIS A 464 28.55 11.47 -12.71
CA HIS A 464 28.00 12.76 -13.15
C HIS A 464 26.48 12.80 -13.05
N CYS A 465 25.94 14.00 -12.82
CA CYS A 465 24.52 14.28 -12.86
C CYS A 465 24.19 15.12 -14.10
N LEU A 466 23.07 14.83 -14.75
CA LEU A 466 22.55 15.56 -15.91
C LEU A 466 21.04 15.68 -15.77
N TRP A 467 20.50 16.89 -15.83
CA TRP A 467 19.05 17.10 -15.79
C TRP A 467 18.64 18.32 -16.59
N GLU A 468 17.38 18.37 -17.01
CA GLU A 468 16.82 19.53 -17.69
C GLU A 468 15.67 20.16 -16.90
N VAL A 469 15.52 21.49 -17.04
CA VAL A 469 14.49 22.24 -16.32
C VAL A 469 13.88 23.29 -17.25
N PRO A 470 12.54 23.38 -17.35
CA PRO A 470 11.89 24.49 -18.07
C PRO A 470 11.94 25.77 -17.23
N LEU A 471 12.17 26.91 -17.88
CA LEU A 471 12.25 28.20 -17.20
C LEU A 471 11.09 29.12 -17.57
N VAL A 472 10.60 29.90 -16.60
CA VAL A 472 9.54 30.89 -16.81
C VAL A 472 10.02 31.95 -17.81
N GLY A 473 9.19 32.22 -18.83
CA GLY A 473 9.47 33.23 -19.86
C GLY A 473 10.48 32.80 -20.93
N HIS A 474 10.89 31.53 -20.93
CA HIS A 474 11.76 30.94 -21.96
C HIS A 474 11.01 29.82 -22.70
N LYS A 475 11.26 29.67 -24.00
CA LYS A 475 10.72 28.54 -24.78
C LYS A 475 11.60 27.30 -24.64
N GLU A 476 12.90 27.52 -24.46
CA GLU A 476 13.91 26.50 -24.33
C GLU A 476 14.05 26.06 -22.86
N ARG A 477 14.27 24.76 -22.66
CA ARG A 477 14.70 24.19 -21.38
C ARG A 477 16.20 24.47 -21.16
N VAL A 478 16.66 24.43 -19.92
CA VAL A 478 18.10 24.51 -19.60
C VAL A 478 18.59 23.15 -19.16
N ILE A 479 19.72 22.71 -19.75
CA ILE A 479 20.41 21.48 -19.34
C ILE A 479 21.47 21.84 -18.32
N VAL A 480 21.41 21.15 -17.18
CA VAL A 480 22.30 21.35 -16.03
C VAL A 480 23.09 20.07 -15.80
N TYR A 481 24.35 20.22 -15.42
CA TYR A 481 25.26 19.11 -15.18
C TYR A 481 26.28 19.46 -14.11
N CYS A 482 26.67 18.46 -13.34
CA CYS A 482 27.73 18.56 -12.33
C CYS A 482 28.26 17.15 -12.01
N GLY A 483 29.33 17.07 -11.22
CA GLY A 483 29.80 15.82 -10.63
C GLY A 483 28.85 15.36 -9.52
N LEU A 484 28.78 14.05 -9.31
CA LEU A 484 27.96 13.40 -8.29
C LEU A 484 28.28 13.89 -6.88
N HIS A 485 29.57 14.17 -6.62
CA HIS A 485 30.09 14.57 -5.32
C HIS A 485 30.36 16.09 -5.21
N ASP A 486 30.01 16.88 -6.24
CA ASP A 486 30.18 18.33 -6.16
C ASP A 486 29.27 18.91 -5.07
N ASN A 487 29.82 19.76 -4.21
CA ASN A 487 29.06 20.54 -3.23
C ASN A 487 28.95 22.00 -3.70
N PRO A 488 27.80 22.43 -4.25
CA PRO A 488 27.65 23.76 -4.83
C PRO A 488 27.85 24.93 -3.86
N LYS A 489 27.84 24.68 -2.54
CA LYS A 489 28.04 25.71 -1.52
C LYS A 489 29.51 26.00 -1.21
N ASN A 490 30.42 25.13 -1.62
CA ASN A 490 31.84 25.32 -1.34
C ASN A 490 32.33 26.56 -2.08
N SER A 491 33.03 27.44 -1.35
CA SER A 491 33.65 28.62 -1.94
C SER A 491 34.78 28.19 -2.88
N ILE A 492 35.02 28.94 -3.96
CA ILE A 492 36.10 28.67 -4.91
C ILE A 492 37.47 28.48 -4.22
N HIS A 493 37.71 29.19 -3.12
CA HIS A 493 38.95 29.10 -2.32
C HIS A 493 38.89 28.07 -1.17
N LYS A 494 37.82 27.26 -1.09
CA LYS A 494 37.58 26.23 -0.06
C LYS A 494 37.06 24.94 -0.72
N ASP A 495 37.92 24.27 -1.46
CA ASP A 495 37.65 22.94 -2.04
C ASP A 495 36.37 22.87 -2.89
N ALA A 496 36.06 23.91 -3.67
CA ALA A 496 34.98 23.86 -4.65
C ALA A 496 35.35 22.94 -5.82
N THR A 497 34.41 22.09 -6.23
CA THR A 497 34.56 21.21 -7.38
C THR A 497 33.46 21.44 -8.41
N PHE A 498 33.78 21.16 -9.66
CA PHE A 498 32.84 21.09 -10.77
C PHE A 498 33.20 19.91 -11.67
N CYS A 499 32.24 19.05 -11.94
CA CYS A 499 32.43 17.78 -12.65
C CYS A 499 33.54 16.92 -12.00
N GLY A 500 33.58 16.90 -10.66
CA GLY A 500 34.54 16.11 -9.87
C GLY A 500 35.98 16.64 -9.90
N LYS A 501 36.24 17.81 -10.49
CA LYS A 501 37.55 18.46 -10.56
C LYS A 501 37.54 19.77 -9.78
N PRO A 502 38.68 20.24 -9.23
CA PRO A 502 38.75 21.55 -8.57
C PRO A 502 38.28 22.67 -9.51
N LEU A 503 37.35 23.51 -9.04
CA LEU A 503 36.69 24.54 -9.87
C LEU A 503 37.71 25.49 -10.50
N GLU A 504 38.68 26.00 -9.73
CA GLU A 504 39.75 26.88 -10.23
C GLU A 504 40.52 26.25 -11.40
N LYS A 505 40.80 24.94 -11.32
CA LYS A 505 41.48 24.21 -12.38
C LYS A 505 40.61 24.11 -13.64
N VAL A 506 39.32 23.82 -13.49
CA VAL A 506 38.40 23.76 -14.62
C VAL A 506 38.31 25.11 -15.34
N LEU A 507 38.21 26.22 -14.59
CA LEU A 507 38.19 27.56 -15.18
C LEU A 507 39.48 27.87 -15.95
N CYS A 508 40.63 27.53 -15.38
CA CYS A 508 41.93 27.69 -16.03
C CYS A 508 42.07 26.85 -17.31
N ASP A 509 41.66 25.58 -17.27
CA ASP A 509 41.75 24.65 -18.40
C ASP A 509 40.85 25.08 -19.57
N LEU A 510 39.68 25.65 -19.28
CA LEU A 510 38.70 26.12 -20.26
C LEU A 510 38.87 27.59 -20.68
N GLY A 511 39.77 28.34 -20.03
CA GLY A 511 40.01 29.76 -20.30
C GLY A 511 38.89 30.70 -19.84
N ILE A 512 38.10 30.26 -18.85
CA ILE A 512 37.00 31.03 -18.24
C ILE A 512 37.56 31.90 -17.12
N GLU A 513 37.21 33.18 -17.11
CA GLU A 513 37.64 34.13 -16.08
C GLU A 513 36.57 34.24 -14.99
N GLU A 514 36.94 34.60 -13.75
CA GLU A 514 35.96 34.76 -12.67
C GLU A 514 34.89 35.83 -13.00
N SER A 515 35.27 36.89 -13.74
CA SER A 515 34.34 37.92 -14.21
C SER A 515 33.32 37.42 -15.23
N ASP A 516 33.57 36.26 -15.87
CA ASP A 516 32.57 35.63 -16.72
C ASP A 516 31.42 35.03 -15.88
N LEU A 517 31.67 34.63 -14.63
CA LEU A 517 30.75 33.88 -13.78
C LEU A 517 30.05 34.71 -12.71
N TRP A 518 30.78 35.66 -12.11
CA TRP A 518 30.31 36.46 -10.98
C TRP A 518 30.43 37.96 -11.28
N ASN A 519 29.46 38.73 -10.80
CA ASN A 519 29.52 40.19 -10.86
C ASN A 519 30.54 40.73 -9.82
N PHE A 520 31.25 41.81 -10.16
CA PHE A 520 32.27 42.45 -9.30
C PHE A 520 31.78 42.91 -7.90
N LYS A 521 30.45 42.93 -7.66
CA LYS A 521 29.86 43.29 -6.36
C LYS A 521 29.78 42.14 -5.35
N ALA A 522 29.98 40.89 -5.78
CA ALA A 522 29.95 39.74 -4.88
C ALA A 522 31.27 39.63 -4.09
N SER A 523 31.17 39.45 -2.77
CA SER A 523 32.34 39.26 -1.92
C SER A 523 33.06 37.95 -2.29
N SER A 524 34.39 37.88 -2.12
CA SER A 524 35.16 36.66 -2.45
C SER A 524 34.74 35.43 -1.64
N GLN A 525 34.16 35.64 -0.45
CA GLN A 525 33.65 34.56 0.41
C GLN A 525 32.32 33.97 -0.09
N GLU A 526 31.60 34.65 -0.98
CA GLU A 526 30.31 34.19 -1.52
C GLU A 526 30.44 33.47 -2.88
N ARG A 527 31.61 33.50 -3.53
CA ARG A 527 31.81 32.90 -4.87
C ARG A 527 31.83 31.38 -4.79
N CYS A 528 30.79 30.74 -5.30
CA CYS A 528 30.63 29.28 -5.32
C CYS A 528 29.85 28.83 -6.56
N LEU A 529 29.77 27.52 -6.81
CA LEU A 529 29.03 26.98 -7.96
C LEU A 529 27.53 27.33 -7.89
N TRP A 530 26.96 27.46 -6.69
CA TRP A 530 25.54 27.80 -6.48
C TRP A 530 25.15 29.12 -7.16
N ASN A 531 26.00 30.15 -7.10
CA ASN A 531 25.72 31.48 -7.66
C ASN A 531 26.54 31.80 -8.93
N ALA A 532 27.30 30.84 -9.47
CA ALA A 532 28.05 31.00 -10.72
C ALA A 532 27.14 30.91 -11.94
N LYS A 533 27.22 31.87 -12.87
CA LYS A 533 26.47 31.84 -14.15
C LYS A 533 27.07 30.87 -15.15
N MET A 534 26.92 29.58 -14.85
CA MET A 534 27.57 28.49 -15.59
C MET A 534 26.73 27.97 -16.75
N PHE A 535 25.40 27.90 -16.61
CA PHE A 535 24.53 27.11 -17.49
C PHE A 535 23.93 27.99 -18.60
N PRO A 536 24.26 27.76 -19.89
CA PRO A 536 23.77 28.56 -21.00
C PRO A 536 22.33 28.19 -21.40
N ILE A 537 21.57 29.18 -21.85
CA ILE A 537 20.25 29.01 -22.47
C ILE A 537 20.42 29.12 -23.98
N LEU A 538 20.46 27.96 -24.65
CA LEU A 538 20.68 27.84 -26.10
C LEU A 538 19.78 26.72 -26.67
N THR A 539 19.94 26.41 -27.96
CA THR A 539 19.27 25.23 -28.53
C THR A 539 19.77 23.94 -27.86
N TYR A 540 18.92 22.91 -27.83
CA TYR A 540 19.22 21.63 -27.16
C TYR A 540 20.56 21.01 -27.58
N SER A 541 20.85 21.00 -28.89
CA SER A 541 22.10 20.48 -29.45
C SER A 541 23.32 21.32 -29.03
N GLU A 542 23.20 22.64 -29.01
CA GLU A 542 24.29 23.53 -28.57
C GLU A 542 24.57 23.38 -27.08
N MET A 543 23.53 23.25 -26.26
CA MET A 543 23.69 23.01 -24.82
C MET A 543 24.42 21.69 -24.55
N LEU A 544 24.08 20.59 -25.22
CA LEU A 544 24.79 19.32 -25.08
C LEU A 544 26.24 19.40 -25.56
N LYS A 545 26.52 20.13 -26.66
CA LYS A 545 27.89 20.39 -27.13
C LYS A 545 28.71 21.18 -26.11
N LEU A 546 28.12 22.21 -25.49
CA LEU A 546 28.78 22.99 -24.45
C LEU A 546 28.93 22.18 -23.16
N ALA A 547 27.99 21.29 -22.83
CA ALA A 547 28.10 20.38 -21.70
C ALA A 547 29.31 19.44 -21.84
N SER A 548 29.50 18.81 -23.01
CA SER A 548 30.68 17.99 -23.30
C SER A 548 31.99 18.77 -23.12
N TRP A 549 32.04 20.03 -23.57
CA TRP A 549 33.20 20.90 -23.39
C TRP A 549 33.43 21.28 -21.92
N LEU A 550 32.39 21.66 -21.19
CA LEU A 550 32.49 22.07 -19.79
C LEU A 550 32.82 20.91 -18.83
N MET A 551 32.44 19.67 -19.19
CA MET A 551 32.89 18.45 -18.50
C MET A 551 34.34 18.06 -18.85
N GLY A 552 34.93 18.69 -19.87
CA GLY A 552 36.30 18.44 -20.33
C GLY A 552 36.45 17.18 -21.19
N LEU A 553 35.42 16.83 -21.96
CA LEU A 553 35.44 15.72 -22.92
C LEU A 553 35.95 16.11 -24.32
N ASP A 554 35.98 17.42 -24.59
CA ASP A 554 36.48 18.01 -25.83
C ASP A 554 37.78 18.79 -25.60
N ASP A 555 38.45 19.21 -26.68
CA ASP A 555 39.65 20.06 -26.60
C ASP A 555 39.37 21.37 -25.84
N GLY A 556 40.07 21.55 -24.72
CA GLY A 556 39.78 22.56 -23.69
C GLY A 556 39.87 24.01 -24.17
N ARG A 557 40.58 24.29 -25.27
CA ARG A 557 40.76 25.65 -25.82
C ARG A 557 40.07 25.90 -27.16
N SER A 558 38.89 25.32 -27.36
CA SER A 558 38.04 25.68 -28.50
C SER A 558 37.59 27.15 -28.42
N LYS A 559 38.18 28.00 -29.26
CA LYS A 559 37.83 29.43 -29.36
C LYS A 559 36.36 29.65 -29.73
N GLU A 560 35.77 28.74 -30.49
CA GLU A 560 34.37 28.80 -30.90
C GLU A 560 33.43 28.53 -29.73
N LYS A 561 33.69 27.48 -28.94
CA LYS A 561 32.83 27.10 -27.81
C LYS A 561 32.85 28.13 -26.69
N ILE A 562 34.02 28.68 -26.35
CA ILE A 562 34.12 29.73 -25.34
C ILE A 562 33.42 31.03 -25.79
N ALA A 563 33.52 31.40 -27.08
CA ALA A 563 32.82 32.56 -27.62
C ALA A 563 31.29 32.36 -27.62
N LEU A 564 30.83 31.17 -27.98
CA LEU A 564 29.41 30.81 -27.90
C LEU A 564 28.92 30.85 -26.45
N TRP A 565 29.67 30.25 -25.51
CA TRP A 565 29.30 30.24 -24.09
C TRP A 565 29.27 31.64 -23.47
N ARG A 566 30.25 32.50 -23.77
CA ARG A 566 30.30 33.89 -23.27
C ARG A 566 29.15 34.75 -23.81
N SER A 567 28.77 34.55 -25.07
CA SER A 567 27.69 35.32 -25.71
C SER A 567 26.29 34.83 -25.35
N ALA A 568 26.16 33.59 -24.88
CA ALA A 568 24.89 33.03 -24.42
C ALA A 568 24.39 33.70 -23.13
N LYS A 569 23.06 33.83 -23.00
CA LYS A 569 22.42 34.10 -21.71
C LYS A 569 22.69 32.90 -20.80
N ARG A 570 23.20 33.15 -19.58
CA ARG A 570 23.57 32.12 -18.61
C ARG A 570 22.86 32.32 -17.28
N VAL A 571 22.55 31.20 -16.62
CA VAL A 571 21.91 31.16 -15.30
C VAL A 571 22.80 30.40 -14.31
N SER A 572 22.68 30.76 -13.03
CA SER A 572 23.24 30.00 -11.91
C SER A 572 22.23 28.99 -11.36
N LEU A 573 22.65 28.07 -10.49
CA LEU A 573 21.71 27.17 -9.79
C LEU A 573 20.71 27.95 -8.91
N GLU A 574 21.18 29.05 -8.31
CA GLU A 574 20.35 29.96 -7.53
C GLU A 574 19.28 30.65 -8.38
N GLU A 575 19.67 31.24 -9.53
CA GLU A 575 18.73 31.89 -10.45
C GLU A 575 17.76 30.87 -11.06
N LEU A 576 18.25 29.66 -11.38
CA LEU A 576 17.45 28.56 -11.91
C LEU A 576 16.35 28.17 -10.92
N HIS A 577 16.67 28.04 -9.63
CA HIS A 577 15.70 27.62 -8.61
C HIS A 577 14.49 28.57 -8.53
N GLY A 578 14.71 29.89 -8.60
CA GLY A 578 13.64 30.89 -8.55
C GLY A 578 12.90 31.12 -9.88
N SER A 579 13.27 30.40 -10.95
CA SER A 579 12.71 30.62 -12.29
C SER A 579 12.18 29.35 -12.96
N ILE A 580 11.99 28.26 -12.22
CA ILE A 580 11.44 27.00 -12.73
C ILE A 580 9.98 27.18 -13.15
N ASN A 581 9.63 26.70 -14.34
CA ASN A 581 8.23 26.60 -14.78
C ASN A 581 7.61 25.28 -14.29
N PHE A 582 7.15 25.25 -13.04
CA PHE A 582 6.56 24.05 -12.43
C PHE A 582 5.34 23.50 -13.19
N PRO A 583 4.37 24.31 -13.67
CA PRO A 583 3.25 23.80 -14.45
C PRO A 583 3.66 23.02 -15.70
N GLU A 584 4.63 23.54 -16.46
CA GLU A 584 5.14 22.87 -17.67
C GLU A 584 5.92 21.59 -17.34
N MET A 585 6.70 21.60 -16.26
CA MET A 585 7.41 20.41 -15.80
C MET A 585 6.44 19.31 -15.35
N CYS A 586 5.43 19.66 -14.56
CA CYS A 586 4.43 18.69 -14.08
C CYS A 586 3.59 18.11 -15.21
N SER A 587 3.14 18.94 -16.16
CA SER A 587 2.38 18.47 -17.33
C SER A 587 3.24 17.62 -18.26
N GLY A 588 4.51 18.00 -18.47
CA GLY A 588 5.49 17.23 -19.24
C GLY A 588 5.71 15.83 -18.64
N SER A 589 5.98 15.75 -17.35
CA SER A 589 6.15 14.48 -16.62
C SER A 589 4.89 13.60 -16.67
N SER A 590 3.72 14.21 -16.45
CA SER A 590 2.43 13.51 -16.52
C SER A 590 2.15 12.94 -17.92
N ASN A 591 2.46 13.70 -18.97
CA ASN A 591 2.29 13.26 -20.35
C ASN A 591 3.27 12.14 -20.71
N HIS A 592 4.52 12.23 -20.27
CA HIS A 592 5.53 11.20 -20.48
C HIS A 592 5.14 9.86 -19.83
N GLN A 593 4.69 9.90 -18.57
CA GLN A 593 4.21 8.72 -17.85
C GLN A 593 2.96 8.11 -18.51
N ALA A 594 2.03 8.93 -19.00
CA ALA A 594 0.87 8.47 -19.74
C ALA A 594 1.25 7.80 -21.08
N ASP A 595 2.27 8.29 -21.78
CA ASP A 595 2.77 7.68 -23.02
C ASP A 595 3.44 6.32 -22.76
N LEU A 596 4.21 6.21 -21.68
CA LEU A 596 4.76 4.92 -21.23
C LEU A 596 3.66 3.93 -20.87
N ALA A 597 2.65 4.36 -20.11
CA ALA A 597 1.49 3.54 -19.77
C ALA A 597 0.72 3.08 -21.03
N ALA A 598 0.53 3.97 -22.00
CA ALA A 598 -0.07 3.64 -23.30
C ALA A 598 0.77 2.63 -24.07
N GLY A 599 2.11 2.75 -24.06
CA GLY A 599 3.03 1.79 -24.66
C GLY A 599 2.91 0.40 -24.02
N ILE A 600 2.87 0.32 -22.70
CA ILE A 600 2.69 -0.93 -21.94
C ILE A 600 1.32 -1.55 -22.25
N ALA A 601 0.25 -0.76 -22.21
CA ALA A 601 -1.10 -1.21 -22.53
C ALA A 601 -1.19 -1.75 -23.97
N LYS A 602 -0.60 -1.05 -24.94
CA LYS A 602 -0.53 -1.46 -26.34
C LYS A 602 0.21 -2.78 -26.51
N ALA A 603 1.35 -2.96 -25.83
CA ALA A 603 2.08 -4.23 -25.84
C ALA A 603 1.21 -5.37 -25.27
N CYS A 604 0.51 -5.13 -24.16
CA CYS A 604 -0.37 -6.12 -23.52
C CYS A 604 -1.51 -6.57 -24.44
N VAL A 605 -2.12 -5.63 -25.17
CA VAL A 605 -3.19 -5.91 -26.14
C VAL A 605 -2.62 -6.67 -27.35
N ASN A 606 -1.50 -6.24 -27.91
CA ASN A 606 -0.90 -6.84 -29.11
C ASN A 606 -0.41 -8.28 -28.89
N TYR A 607 0.16 -8.58 -27.73
CA TYR A 607 0.63 -9.94 -27.41
C TYR A 607 -0.47 -10.87 -26.87
N GLY A 608 -1.70 -10.37 -26.70
CA GLY A 608 -2.89 -11.19 -26.43
C GLY A 608 -3.01 -11.81 -25.03
N MET A 609 -2.04 -11.60 -24.12
CA MET A 609 -2.05 -12.22 -22.78
C MET A 609 -2.86 -11.44 -21.73
N LEU A 610 -3.11 -10.13 -21.95
CA LEU A 610 -3.85 -9.23 -21.03
C LEU A 610 -3.47 -9.40 -19.54
N GLY A 611 -2.19 -9.67 -19.27
CA GLY A 611 -1.67 -10.02 -17.96
C GLY A 611 -1.37 -8.86 -17.03
N ARG A 612 -1.63 -7.62 -17.46
CA ARG A 612 -1.42 -6.37 -16.71
C ARG A 612 -2.73 -5.73 -16.30
N ASN A 613 -2.67 -4.84 -15.32
CA ASN A 613 -3.79 -4.05 -14.85
C ASN A 613 -4.15 -2.90 -15.80
N LEU A 614 -4.89 -3.23 -16.86
CA LEU A 614 -5.34 -2.25 -17.85
C LEU A 614 -6.22 -1.16 -17.26
N SER A 615 -6.99 -1.44 -16.20
CA SER A 615 -7.76 -0.41 -15.49
C SER A 615 -6.82 0.66 -14.94
N GLN A 616 -5.78 0.25 -14.20
CA GLN A 616 -4.79 1.16 -13.63
C GLN A 616 -3.96 1.89 -14.69
N LEU A 617 -3.52 1.19 -15.74
CA LEU A 617 -2.83 1.82 -16.87
C LEU A 617 -3.71 2.87 -17.56
N CYS A 618 -5.02 2.63 -17.70
CA CYS A 618 -5.95 3.62 -18.24
C CYS A 618 -6.05 4.87 -17.35
N HIS A 619 -6.01 4.73 -16.02
CA HIS A 619 -6.01 5.89 -15.12
C HIS A 619 -4.79 6.78 -15.33
N GLU A 620 -3.62 6.20 -15.60
CA GLU A 620 -2.39 6.93 -15.95
C GLU A 620 -2.49 7.55 -17.35
N ILE A 621 -3.02 6.82 -18.35
CA ILE A 621 -3.23 7.33 -19.71
C ILE A 621 -4.17 8.55 -19.71
N LEU A 622 -5.24 8.52 -18.91
CA LEU A 622 -6.23 9.60 -18.80
C LEU A 622 -5.66 10.87 -18.16
N GLN A 623 -4.45 10.83 -17.58
CA GLN A 623 -3.77 12.06 -17.15
C GLN A 623 -3.35 12.94 -18.33
N LYS A 624 -3.25 12.37 -19.54
CA LYS A 624 -2.85 13.08 -20.76
C LYS A 624 -4.05 13.79 -21.41
N GLU A 625 -4.39 14.98 -20.92
CA GLU A 625 -5.43 15.90 -21.44
C GLU A 625 -6.51 15.25 -22.35
N SER A 626 -6.78 15.77 -23.56
CA SER A 626 -7.82 15.21 -24.45
C SER A 626 -7.38 13.93 -25.17
N LEU A 627 -6.06 13.71 -25.33
CA LEU A 627 -5.48 12.61 -26.09
C LEU A 627 -5.59 11.25 -25.36
N GLY A 628 -5.57 11.24 -24.03
CA GLY A 628 -5.67 10.03 -23.22
C GLY A 628 -6.99 9.29 -23.47
N LEU A 629 -8.10 10.04 -23.53
CA LEU A 629 -9.41 9.49 -23.86
C LEU A 629 -9.44 8.87 -25.27
N GLU A 630 -8.78 9.50 -26.25
CA GLU A 630 -8.69 8.95 -27.61
C GLU A 630 -7.87 7.66 -27.66
N ILE A 631 -6.81 7.56 -26.86
CA ILE A 631 -6.01 6.34 -26.73
C ILE A 631 -6.87 5.20 -26.14
N CYS A 632 -7.60 5.45 -25.06
CA CYS A 632 -8.51 4.46 -24.46
C CYS A 632 -9.60 4.01 -25.47
N LYS A 633 -10.19 4.94 -26.23
CA LYS A 633 -11.16 4.61 -27.30
C LYS A 633 -10.55 3.71 -28.38
N LYS A 634 -9.31 3.98 -28.81
CA LYS A 634 -8.60 3.13 -29.78
C LYS A 634 -8.36 1.71 -29.24
N PHE A 635 -8.11 1.55 -27.95
CA PHE A 635 -8.01 0.22 -27.34
C PHE A 635 -9.37 -0.47 -27.27
N LEU A 636 -10.44 0.27 -26.92
CA LEU A 636 -11.81 -0.26 -26.91
C LEU A 636 -12.24 -0.79 -28.30
N ASP A 637 -11.91 -0.06 -29.37
CA ASP A 637 -12.19 -0.48 -30.76
C ASP A 637 -11.45 -1.77 -31.18
N GLN A 638 -10.39 -2.14 -30.45
CA GLN A 638 -9.61 -3.37 -30.70
C GLN A 638 -10.16 -4.58 -29.93
N CYS A 639 -11.06 -4.41 -28.95
CA CYS A 639 -11.64 -5.48 -28.13
C CYS A 639 -12.17 -6.68 -28.92
N PRO A 640 -13.01 -6.49 -29.96
CA PRO A 640 -13.52 -7.62 -30.73
C PRO A 640 -12.42 -8.45 -31.41
N LYS A 641 -11.37 -7.78 -31.91
CA LYS A 641 -10.30 -8.43 -32.67
C LYS A 641 -9.45 -9.35 -31.80
N PHE A 642 -9.09 -8.92 -30.60
CA PHE A 642 -8.26 -9.76 -29.73
C PHE A 642 -9.05 -10.89 -29.06
N GLN A 643 -10.36 -10.74 -28.87
CA GLN A 643 -11.25 -11.83 -28.43
C GLN A 643 -11.26 -12.98 -29.45
N GLU A 644 -11.37 -12.67 -30.74
CA GLU A 644 -11.33 -13.67 -31.81
C GLU A 644 -9.96 -14.36 -31.90
N GLN A 645 -8.88 -13.59 -31.90
CA GLN A 645 -7.52 -14.08 -32.10
C GLN A 645 -6.98 -14.95 -30.95
N ASN A 646 -7.38 -14.68 -29.71
CA ASN A 646 -6.81 -15.32 -28.51
C ASN A 646 -7.79 -16.21 -27.75
N SER A 647 -8.92 -16.59 -28.35
CA SER A 647 -10.01 -17.36 -27.74
C SER A 647 -9.62 -18.69 -27.07
N ARG A 648 -8.44 -19.25 -27.41
CA ARG A 648 -7.91 -20.49 -26.79
C ARG A 648 -7.04 -20.26 -25.56
N ILE A 649 -6.48 -19.07 -25.39
CA ILE A 649 -5.48 -18.74 -24.36
C ILE A 649 -6.09 -17.80 -23.31
N LEU A 650 -6.95 -16.87 -23.76
CA LEU A 650 -7.55 -15.85 -22.93
C LEU A 650 -8.96 -16.28 -22.45
N PRO A 651 -9.22 -16.34 -21.14
CA PRO A 651 -10.57 -16.54 -20.61
C PRO A 651 -11.53 -15.45 -21.08
N LYS A 652 -12.77 -15.83 -21.39
CA LYS A 652 -13.82 -14.89 -21.83
C LYS A 652 -14.12 -13.87 -20.73
N SER A 653 -14.16 -14.31 -19.48
CA SER A 653 -14.37 -13.46 -18.30
C SER A 653 -13.35 -12.32 -18.23
N ARG A 654 -12.06 -12.62 -18.48
CA ARG A 654 -11.00 -11.61 -18.54
C ARG A 654 -11.18 -10.66 -19.71
N ALA A 655 -11.52 -11.16 -20.89
CA ALA A 655 -11.71 -10.31 -22.06
C ALA A 655 -12.84 -9.30 -21.86
N TYR A 656 -13.98 -9.75 -21.31
CA TYR A 656 -15.09 -8.86 -20.96
C TYR A 656 -14.72 -7.87 -19.86
N GLN A 657 -13.95 -8.29 -18.83
CA GLN A 657 -13.51 -7.33 -17.80
C GLN A 657 -12.64 -6.21 -18.37
N VAL A 658 -11.73 -6.51 -19.31
CA VAL A 658 -10.92 -5.49 -19.98
C VAL A 658 -11.78 -4.50 -20.76
N GLU A 659 -12.80 -5.00 -21.45
CA GLU A 659 -13.74 -4.15 -22.18
C GLU A 659 -14.57 -3.28 -21.23
N VAL A 660 -15.01 -3.82 -20.07
CA VAL A 660 -15.64 -3.05 -18.99
C VAL A 660 -14.72 -1.94 -18.48
N ASP A 661 -13.45 -2.25 -18.20
CA ASP A 661 -12.46 -1.28 -17.70
C ASP A 661 -12.25 -0.14 -18.71
N LEU A 662 -12.18 -0.47 -20.01
CA LEU A 662 -12.02 0.49 -21.10
C LEU A 662 -13.28 1.34 -21.31
N LEU A 663 -14.48 0.75 -21.21
CA LEU A 663 -15.75 1.49 -21.28
C LEU A 663 -15.84 2.53 -20.16
N ARG A 664 -15.46 2.15 -18.94
CA ARG A 664 -15.38 3.07 -17.78
C ARG A 664 -14.36 4.17 -18.00
N ALA A 665 -13.16 3.83 -18.48
CA ALA A 665 -12.15 4.82 -18.83
C ALA A 665 -12.64 5.80 -19.93
N CYS A 666 -13.54 5.35 -20.81
CA CYS A 666 -14.17 6.18 -21.83
C CYS A 666 -15.41 6.96 -21.35
N GLY A 667 -15.85 6.77 -20.11
CA GLY A 667 -17.05 7.40 -19.53
C GLY A 667 -18.38 6.77 -19.92
N ASP A 668 -18.40 5.55 -20.46
CA ASP A 668 -19.62 4.83 -20.88
C ASP A 668 -20.07 3.81 -19.80
N GLU A 669 -20.54 4.31 -18.66
CA GLU A 669 -20.92 3.48 -17.51
C GLU A 669 -22.13 2.58 -17.82
N ALA A 670 -23.07 3.04 -18.66
CA ALA A 670 -24.27 2.28 -18.99
C ALA A 670 -23.94 0.96 -19.71
N LYS A 671 -23.05 1.01 -20.72
CA LYS A 671 -22.58 -0.21 -21.39
C LYS A 671 -21.66 -1.04 -20.51
N ALA A 672 -20.87 -0.41 -19.66
CA ALA A 672 -20.03 -1.12 -18.71
C ALA A 672 -20.88 -2.01 -17.79
N ILE A 673 -21.95 -1.47 -17.19
CA ILE A 673 -22.89 -2.22 -16.34
C ILE A 673 -23.57 -3.36 -17.11
N GLU A 674 -24.00 -3.12 -18.36
CA GLU A 674 -24.59 -4.18 -19.20
C GLU A 674 -23.60 -5.33 -19.44
N LEU A 675 -22.33 -5.00 -19.71
CA LEU A 675 -21.28 -5.97 -20.02
C LEU A 675 -20.79 -6.72 -18.77
N GLU A 676 -20.86 -6.13 -17.58
CA GLU A 676 -20.52 -6.80 -16.32
C GLU A 676 -21.35 -8.09 -16.12
N HIS A 677 -22.62 -8.10 -16.51
CA HIS A 677 -23.43 -9.32 -16.45
C HIS A 677 -22.81 -10.47 -17.28
N LYS A 678 -22.23 -10.15 -18.45
CA LYS A 678 -21.55 -11.15 -19.30
C LYS A 678 -20.22 -11.61 -18.69
N VAL A 679 -19.54 -10.78 -17.90
CA VAL A 679 -18.34 -11.21 -17.14
C VAL A 679 -18.71 -12.36 -16.22
N TRP A 680 -19.78 -12.21 -15.43
CA TRP A 680 -20.23 -13.24 -14.47
C TRP A 680 -20.79 -14.48 -15.13
N GLU A 681 -21.53 -14.31 -16.22
CA GLU A 681 -21.98 -15.44 -17.04
C GLU A 681 -20.80 -16.24 -17.59
N ALA A 682 -19.75 -15.55 -18.06
CA ALA A 682 -18.52 -16.20 -18.53
C ALA A 682 -17.78 -16.95 -17.41
N ILE A 683 -17.67 -16.39 -16.20
CA ILE A 683 -17.07 -17.10 -15.05
C ILE A 683 -17.85 -18.37 -14.73
N ALA A 684 -19.19 -18.29 -14.73
CA ALA A 684 -20.05 -19.43 -14.49
C ALA A 684 -19.88 -20.52 -15.58
N GLU A 685 -19.80 -20.12 -16.86
CA GLU A 685 -19.55 -21.03 -17.99
C GLU A 685 -18.16 -21.69 -17.89
N GLU A 686 -17.13 -20.91 -17.62
CA GLU A 686 -15.74 -21.37 -17.46
C GLU A 686 -15.63 -22.37 -16.30
N THR A 687 -16.24 -22.06 -15.16
CA THR A 687 -16.30 -22.94 -13.99
C THR A 687 -17.05 -24.22 -14.31
N ALA A 688 -18.23 -24.12 -14.94
CA ALA A 688 -19.00 -25.29 -15.34
C ALA A 688 -18.21 -26.18 -16.31
N SER A 689 -17.49 -25.60 -17.27
CA SER A 689 -16.63 -26.32 -18.21
C SER A 689 -15.48 -27.07 -17.50
N ALA A 690 -14.81 -26.40 -16.56
CA ALA A 690 -13.72 -26.99 -15.78
C ALA A 690 -14.15 -28.16 -14.90
N VAL A 691 -15.43 -28.22 -14.56
CA VAL A 691 -15.96 -29.15 -13.55
C VAL A 691 -16.76 -30.28 -14.21
N ARG A 692 -17.26 -30.07 -15.45
CA ARG A 692 -18.04 -31.05 -16.24
C ARG A 692 -17.16 -31.90 -17.18
N TYR A 693 -16.25 -32.71 -16.64
CA TYR A 693 -15.73 -33.86 -17.40
C TYR A 693 -16.64 -35.08 -17.17
N GLY A 694 -17.06 -35.77 -18.24
CA GLY A 694 -18.02 -36.89 -18.21
C GLY A 694 -19.51 -36.51 -18.33
N PHE A 695 -19.86 -35.22 -18.40
CA PHE A 695 -21.25 -34.73 -18.48
C PHE A 695 -21.72 -34.40 -19.92
N ARG A 696 -20.83 -34.43 -20.91
CA ARG A 696 -21.12 -34.11 -22.32
C ARG A 696 -21.17 -35.38 -23.18
N GLU A 697 -22.36 -35.96 -23.27
CA GLU A 697 -22.85 -36.54 -24.53
C GLU A 697 -24.35 -36.23 -24.81
N HIS A 698 -25.12 -35.63 -23.87
CA HIS A 698 -26.59 -35.56 -24.05
C HIS A 698 -27.31 -34.22 -23.82
N LEU A 699 -26.63 -33.12 -23.44
CA LEU A 699 -27.36 -31.90 -23.04
C LEU A 699 -27.39 -30.75 -24.05
N LEU A 700 -26.60 -30.76 -25.13
CA LEU A 700 -26.51 -29.59 -26.05
C LEU A 700 -26.50 -29.89 -27.56
N GLU A 701 -26.61 -31.15 -27.99
CA GLU A 701 -26.85 -31.46 -29.42
C GLU A 701 -28.27 -32.01 -29.61
N SER A 702 -29.23 -31.09 -29.75
CA SER A 702 -30.50 -31.41 -30.40
C SER A 702 -30.31 -31.47 -31.91
N SER A 703 -29.81 -32.60 -32.42
CA SER A 703 -30.06 -33.02 -33.81
C SER A 703 -30.04 -34.55 -33.92
N GLY A 704 -31.19 -35.14 -33.58
CA GLY A 704 -31.72 -36.28 -34.33
C GLY A 704 -30.99 -37.62 -34.23
N LYS A 705 -30.87 -38.22 -33.04
CA LYS A 705 -30.92 -39.68 -32.87
C LYS A 705 -31.68 -40.03 -31.57
N PRO A 706 -32.55 -41.05 -31.58
CA PRO A 706 -33.25 -41.47 -30.37
C PRO A 706 -32.23 -42.04 -29.37
N PRO A 707 -32.39 -41.77 -28.06
CA PRO A 707 -31.49 -42.32 -27.06
C PRO A 707 -31.63 -43.85 -27.04
N SER A 708 -30.50 -44.55 -27.14
CA SER A 708 -30.45 -45.97 -26.83
C SER A 708 -30.74 -46.18 -25.34
N GLU A 709 -31.58 -47.18 -25.07
CA GLU A 709 -32.04 -47.61 -23.75
C GLU A 709 -30.89 -47.64 -22.72
N LYS A 710 -30.86 -46.67 -21.81
CA LYS A 710 -30.09 -46.75 -20.56
C LYS A 710 -31.06 -46.59 -19.40
N ASN A 711 -31.27 -47.72 -18.72
CA ASN A 711 -31.80 -47.92 -17.37
C ASN A 711 -32.93 -46.97 -16.93
N HIS A 712 -34.16 -47.36 -17.21
CA HIS A 712 -35.31 -46.91 -16.42
C HIS A 712 -35.07 -47.25 -14.94
N ILE A 713 -34.76 -46.25 -14.11
CA ILE A 713 -34.74 -46.40 -12.66
C ILE A 713 -36.20 -46.57 -12.21
N SER A 714 -36.59 -47.81 -11.96
CA SER A 714 -37.87 -48.08 -11.31
C SER A 714 -37.75 -47.69 -9.84
N LEU A 715 -38.15 -46.45 -9.49
CA LEU A 715 -38.36 -45.98 -8.11
C LEU A 715 -39.56 -46.70 -7.43
N SER A 716 -39.69 -48.02 -7.60
CA SER A 716 -40.84 -48.82 -7.17
C SER A 716 -40.79 -49.26 -5.70
N GLN A 717 -39.65 -49.11 -5.01
CA GLN A 717 -39.54 -49.35 -3.57
C GLN A 717 -39.42 -48.03 -2.79
N PRO A 718 -40.10 -47.91 -1.63
CA PRO A 718 -39.94 -46.77 -0.74
C PRO A 718 -38.49 -46.72 -0.24
N ARG A 719 -37.77 -45.65 -0.60
CA ARG A 719 -36.39 -45.39 -0.20
C ARG A 719 -36.36 -44.12 0.64
N ARG A 720 -35.53 -44.14 1.68
CA ARG A 720 -35.28 -43.02 2.57
C ARG A 720 -33.79 -42.88 2.76
N THR A 721 -33.27 -41.67 2.57
CA THR A 721 -31.91 -41.32 2.97
C THR A 721 -31.91 -40.15 3.94
N LYS A 722 -30.93 -40.15 4.84
CA LYS A 722 -30.62 -39.05 5.76
C LYS A 722 -29.13 -38.75 5.63
N VAL A 723 -28.81 -37.51 5.28
CA VAL A 723 -27.43 -37.02 5.21
C VAL A 723 -27.27 -35.90 6.22
N GLU A 724 -26.30 -36.06 7.12
CA GLU A 724 -25.91 -35.07 8.13
C GLU A 724 -24.43 -34.75 7.96
N LEU A 725 -24.09 -33.47 7.97
CA LEU A 725 -22.73 -32.98 7.75
C LEU A 725 -22.31 -31.99 8.84
N PRO A 726 -21.02 -31.99 9.22
CA PRO A 726 -20.46 -30.99 10.12
C PRO A 726 -20.38 -29.62 9.43
N VAL A 727 -20.21 -28.56 10.23
CA VAL A 727 -19.79 -27.25 9.71
C VAL A 727 -18.28 -27.23 9.51
N ARG A 728 -17.78 -26.23 8.79
CA ARG A 728 -16.33 -26.05 8.58
C ARG A 728 -15.85 -24.71 9.12
N VAL A 729 -14.68 -24.73 9.73
CA VAL A 729 -13.88 -23.53 10.04
C VAL A 729 -12.60 -23.56 9.23
N ASP A 730 -12.16 -22.40 8.73
CA ASP A 730 -10.93 -22.28 7.95
C ASP A 730 -9.85 -21.55 8.74
N PHE A 731 -8.63 -22.10 8.78
CA PHE A 731 -7.49 -21.44 9.39
C PHE A 731 -6.88 -20.43 8.41
N VAL A 732 -6.68 -20.84 7.15
CA VAL A 732 -6.04 -20.01 6.13
C VAL A 732 -6.26 -20.57 4.72
N GLY A 733 -6.11 -19.72 3.71
CA GLY A 733 -6.13 -20.11 2.30
C GLY A 733 -7.41 -19.76 1.54
N GLY A 734 -8.45 -19.30 2.25
CA GLY A 734 -9.69 -18.82 1.62
C GLY A 734 -9.43 -17.78 0.54
N TRP A 735 -10.32 -17.70 -0.47
CA TRP A 735 -10.18 -16.96 -1.74
C TRP A 735 -9.31 -17.63 -2.79
N SER A 736 -8.30 -18.42 -2.39
CA SER A 736 -7.54 -19.22 -3.36
C SER A 736 -8.36 -20.38 -3.95
N ASP A 737 -9.52 -20.68 -3.37
CA ASP A 737 -10.47 -21.69 -3.81
C ASP A 737 -11.54 -21.18 -4.79
N THR A 738 -11.61 -19.87 -4.99
CA THR A 738 -12.71 -19.21 -5.70
C THR A 738 -12.40 -19.09 -7.20
N PRO A 739 -13.31 -19.47 -8.12
CA PRO A 739 -13.16 -19.15 -9.53
C PRO A 739 -13.19 -17.63 -9.79
N PRO A 740 -12.42 -17.09 -10.77
CA PRO A 740 -11.57 -17.80 -11.71
C PRO A 740 -10.16 -18.11 -11.20
N TRP A 741 -9.78 -17.67 -9.99
CA TRP A 741 -8.45 -17.96 -9.43
C TRP A 741 -8.14 -19.45 -9.46
N SER A 742 -9.03 -20.28 -8.89
CA SER A 742 -8.81 -21.72 -8.80
C SER A 742 -8.74 -22.43 -10.16
N LEU A 743 -9.24 -21.79 -11.23
CA LEU A 743 -9.20 -22.30 -12.60
C LEU A 743 -7.88 -21.98 -13.30
N GLU A 744 -7.27 -20.83 -12.97
CA GLU A 744 -6.05 -20.33 -13.59
C GLU A 744 -4.78 -20.60 -12.75
N ARG A 745 -4.94 -20.76 -11.44
CA ARG A 745 -3.85 -20.86 -10.46
C ARG A 745 -4.16 -21.93 -9.41
N ALA A 746 -3.10 -22.47 -8.82
CA ALA A 746 -3.23 -23.38 -7.69
C ALA A 746 -3.77 -22.64 -6.46
N GLY A 747 -4.81 -23.20 -5.85
CA GLY A 747 -5.34 -22.80 -4.55
C GLY A 747 -4.93 -23.80 -3.48
N CYS A 748 -4.76 -23.33 -2.24
CA CYS A 748 -4.53 -24.18 -1.09
C CYS A 748 -5.37 -23.67 0.08
N VAL A 749 -6.14 -24.56 0.72
CA VAL A 749 -6.94 -24.23 1.91
C VAL A 749 -6.64 -25.23 3.02
N LEU A 750 -6.42 -24.70 4.23
CA LEU A 750 -6.29 -25.49 5.45
C LEU A 750 -7.53 -25.23 6.31
N ASN A 751 -8.40 -26.23 6.44
CA ASN A 751 -9.66 -26.12 7.18
C ASN A 751 -9.91 -27.35 8.07
N MET A 752 -10.95 -27.24 8.90
CA MET A 752 -11.32 -28.26 9.89
C MET A 752 -12.83 -28.42 9.93
N ALA A 753 -13.29 -29.67 9.87
CA ALA A 753 -14.69 -30.03 10.11
C ALA A 753 -14.97 -30.10 11.62
N ILE A 754 -15.99 -29.39 12.09
CA ILE A 754 -16.36 -29.36 13.51
C ILE A 754 -17.85 -29.65 13.72
N THR A 755 -18.14 -30.28 14.86
CA THR A 755 -19.49 -30.28 15.44
C THR A 755 -19.66 -29.06 16.33
N LEU A 756 -20.90 -28.61 16.48
CA LEU A 756 -21.27 -27.53 17.40
C LEU A 756 -22.28 -28.09 18.40
N GLU A 757 -22.06 -27.81 19.68
CA GLU A 757 -22.92 -28.29 20.78
C GLU A 757 -23.14 -29.82 20.72
N GLY A 758 -22.11 -30.57 20.32
CA GLY A 758 -22.13 -32.02 20.21
C GLY A 758 -22.97 -32.59 19.05
N SER A 759 -23.41 -31.78 18.08
CA SER A 759 -24.27 -32.22 16.98
C SER A 759 -23.74 -31.85 15.59
N LEU A 760 -24.18 -32.60 14.56
CA LEU A 760 -24.01 -32.25 13.14
C LEU A 760 -25.16 -31.31 12.75
N PRO A 761 -24.90 -30.01 12.55
CA PRO A 761 -25.98 -29.03 12.51
C PRO A 761 -26.70 -28.95 11.15
N ILE A 762 -26.14 -29.51 10.07
CA ILE A 762 -26.67 -29.36 8.72
C ILE A 762 -27.06 -30.72 8.16
N GLY A 763 -28.23 -30.82 7.53
CA GLY A 763 -28.61 -32.06 6.88
C GLY A 763 -29.86 -32.00 6.03
N THR A 764 -30.16 -33.16 5.44
CA THR A 764 -31.36 -33.39 4.64
C THR A 764 -31.91 -34.80 4.89
N ILE A 765 -33.22 -34.95 4.73
CA ILE A 765 -33.91 -36.22 4.60
C ILE A 765 -34.61 -36.19 3.25
N ILE A 766 -34.39 -37.24 2.45
CA ILE A 766 -35.08 -37.39 1.17
C ILE A 766 -35.78 -38.76 1.16
N GLU A 767 -37.03 -38.78 0.73
CA GLU A 767 -37.91 -39.95 0.75
C GLU A 767 -38.69 -40.07 -0.56
N THR A 768 -38.87 -41.30 -1.05
CA THR A 768 -39.80 -41.55 -2.16
C THR A 768 -41.24 -41.69 -1.63
N THR A 769 -42.19 -40.96 -2.22
CA THR A 769 -43.57 -40.92 -1.73
C THR A 769 -44.54 -41.67 -2.65
N ASN A 770 -45.53 -42.36 -2.07
CA ASN A 770 -46.57 -43.06 -2.83
C ASN A 770 -47.85 -42.23 -3.05
N GLU A 771 -47.98 -41.07 -2.39
CA GLU A 771 -49.26 -40.36 -2.27
C GLU A 771 -49.52 -39.30 -3.35
N LYS A 772 -48.51 -38.51 -3.75
CA LYS A 772 -48.63 -37.44 -4.76
C LYS A 772 -47.48 -37.52 -5.77
N SER A 773 -47.77 -37.27 -7.05
CA SER A 773 -46.74 -37.07 -8.08
C SER A 773 -46.06 -35.72 -7.91
N GLY A 774 -44.76 -35.64 -8.15
CA GLY A 774 -44.00 -34.39 -8.04
C GLY A 774 -43.02 -34.38 -6.87
N ILE A 775 -42.52 -33.18 -6.55
CA ILE A 775 -41.48 -32.96 -5.54
C ILE A 775 -42.02 -32.03 -4.46
N SER A 776 -42.04 -32.49 -3.21
CA SER A 776 -42.36 -31.69 -2.03
C SER A 776 -41.08 -31.29 -1.33
N ILE A 777 -40.89 -30.01 -1.04
CA ILE A 777 -39.70 -29.46 -0.38
C ILE A 777 -40.16 -28.75 0.89
N GLN A 778 -39.49 -29.02 2.02
CA GLN A 778 -39.73 -28.37 3.30
C GLN A 778 -38.40 -27.96 3.95
N ASP A 779 -38.35 -26.79 4.56
CA ASP A 779 -37.21 -26.35 5.39
C ASP A 779 -37.55 -26.29 6.89
N ASP A 780 -36.53 -26.00 7.70
CA ASP A 780 -36.61 -25.86 9.16
C ASP A 780 -37.27 -24.55 9.61
N ALA A 781 -37.42 -23.56 8.72
CA ALA A 781 -38.18 -22.34 8.94
C ALA A 781 -39.69 -22.53 8.73
N GLY A 782 -40.13 -23.73 8.33
CA GLY A 782 -41.53 -24.05 8.10
C GLY A 782 -42.05 -23.69 6.70
N ASN A 783 -41.17 -23.25 5.80
CA ASN A 783 -41.54 -23.05 4.40
C ASN A 783 -41.80 -24.42 3.75
N ALA A 784 -42.78 -24.48 2.86
CA ALA A 784 -43.07 -25.67 2.08
C ALA A 784 -43.45 -25.31 0.64
N LEU A 785 -42.98 -26.11 -0.32
CA LEU A 785 -43.27 -25.97 -1.74
C LEU A 785 -43.57 -27.34 -2.35
N HIS A 786 -44.62 -27.44 -3.15
CA HIS A 786 -44.90 -28.62 -3.96
C HIS A 786 -44.78 -28.27 -5.44
N ILE A 787 -44.01 -29.07 -6.18
CA ILE A 787 -43.75 -28.92 -7.61
C ILE A 787 -44.34 -30.13 -8.31
N GLU A 788 -45.43 -29.94 -9.06
CA GLU A 788 -46.15 -31.04 -9.74
C GLU A 788 -45.34 -31.63 -10.91
N ASP A 789 -44.79 -30.77 -11.79
CA ASP A 789 -43.92 -31.18 -12.89
C ASP A 789 -42.49 -30.66 -12.67
N PRO A 790 -41.52 -31.52 -12.35
CA PRO A 790 -40.12 -31.13 -12.15
C PRO A 790 -39.54 -30.31 -13.31
N ARG A 791 -39.98 -30.54 -14.57
CA ARG A 791 -39.45 -29.87 -15.78
C ARG A 791 -39.77 -28.37 -15.84
N THR A 792 -40.63 -27.89 -14.95
CA THR A 792 -40.89 -26.46 -14.76
C THR A 792 -39.72 -25.73 -14.10
N ILE A 793 -38.82 -26.46 -13.43
CA ILE A 793 -37.61 -25.90 -12.82
C ILE A 793 -36.65 -25.48 -13.95
N LYS A 794 -36.49 -24.17 -14.13
CA LYS A 794 -35.60 -23.57 -15.14
C LYS A 794 -34.86 -22.38 -14.54
N THR A 795 -33.66 -22.13 -15.05
CA THR A 795 -32.87 -20.93 -14.76
C THR A 795 -33.26 -19.79 -15.71
N PRO A 796 -33.14 -18.52 -15.30
CA PRO A 796 -32.69 -18.04 -13.99
C PRO A 796 -33.75 -18.17 -12.90
N PHE A 797 -33.31 -18.31 -11.65
CA PHE A 797 -34.20 -18.35 -10.49
C PHE A 797 -34.51 -16.94 -9.96
N GLU A 798 -35.68 -16.75 -9.35
CA GLU A 798 -36.02 -15.50 -8.68
C GLU A 798 -35.09 -15.21 -7.49
N VAL A 799 -34.76 -13.92 -7.28
CA VAL A 799 -33.81 -13.46 -6.25
C VAL A 799 -34.21 -13.87 -4.82
N ASN A 800 -35.51 -14.03 -4.57
CA ASN A 800 -36.06 -14.36 -3.24
C ASN A 800 -36.58 -15.80 -3.12
N ASP A 801 -36.28 -16.68 -4.07
CA ASP A 801 -36.72 -18.08 -4.03
C ASP A 801 -36.10 -18.83 -2.84
N PRO A 802 -36.88 -19.22 -1.81
CA PRO A 802 -36.35 -19.87 -0.61
C PRO A 802 -35.80 -21.27 -0.89
N PHE A 803 -36.22 -21.90 -1.99
CA PHE A 803 -35.80 -23.24 -2.39
C PHE A 803 -34.85 -23.25 -3.59
N ARG A 804 -34.23 -22.10 -3.93
CA ARG A 804 -33.26 -22.00 -5.04
C ARG A 804 -32.18 -23.07 -4.97
N LEU A 805 -31.64 -23.32 -3.77
CA LEU A 805 -30.58 -24.32 -3.55
C LEU A 805 -31.06 -25.72 -3.93
N VAL A 806 -32.23 -26.14 -3.43
CA VAL A 806 -32.77 -27.48 -3.69
C VAL A 806 -33.16 -27.63 -5.17
N LYS A 807 -33.77 -26.60 -5.77
CA LYS A 807 -34.08 -26.58 -7.21
C LYS A 807 -32.82 -26.69 -8.07
N SER A 808 -31.75 -26.00 -7.69
CA SER A 808 -30.45 -26.09 -8.37
C SER A 808 -29.83 -27.48 -8.19
N ALA A 809 -29.94 -28.08 -7.01
CA ALA A 809 -29.50 -29.46 -6.74
C ALA A 809 -30.19 -30.47 -7.66
N LEU A 810 -31.51 -30.36 -7.84
CA LEU A 810 -32.28 -31.20 -8.75
C LEU A 810 -31.83 -31.07 -10.21
N LEU A 811 -31.49 -29.85 -10.65
CA LEU A 811 -30.98 -29.62 -12.01
C LEU A 811 -29.60 -30.26 -12.23
N VAL A 812 -28.66 -30.07 -11.30
CA VAL A 812 -27.28 -30.58 -11.47
C VAL A 812 -27.18 -32.10 -11.30
N THR A 813 -28.10 -32.73 -10.57
CA THR A 813 -28.17 -34.20 -10.46
C THR A 813 -28.94 -34.86 -11.59
N GLY A 814 -29.67 -34.08 -12.42
CA GLY A 814 -30.41 -34.59 -13.58
C GLY A 814 -31.79 -35.16 -13.28
N ILE A 815 -32.23 -35.18 -12.01
CA ILE A 815 -33.53 -35.74 -11.57
C ILE A 815 -34.73 -35.04 -12.23
N VAL A 816 -34.55 -33.80 -12.68
CA VAL A 816 -35.60 -33.00 -13.34
C VAL A 816 -36.09 -33.59 -14.67
N GLN A 817 -35.37 -34.54 -15.28
CA GLN A 817 -35.72 -35.11 -16.59
C GLN A 817 -36.72 -36.28 -16.52
N GLU A 818 -37.10 -36.76 -15.34
CA GLU A 818 -37.95 -37.94 -15.17
C GLU A 818 -39.43 -37.59 -14.92
N HIS A 819 -40.30 -38.04 -15.83
CA HIS A 819 -41.76 -37.84 -15.83
C HIS A 819 -42.51 -38.35 -14.58
N SER A 820 -41.89 -39.21 -13.77
CA SER A 820 -42.52 -39.92 -12.66
C SER A 820 -41.79 -39.76 -11.33
N THR A 821 -41.09 -38.65 -11.14
CA THR A 821 -40.38 -38.35 -9.88
C THR A 821 -41.38 -38.11 -8.74
N ARG A 822 -41.22 -38.84 -7.62
CA ARG A 822 -42.03 -38.70 -6.40
C ARG A 822 -41.11 -38.56 -5.19
N LEU A 823 -40.78 -37.32 -4.81
CA LEU A 823 -39.81 -37.04 -3.75
C LEU A 823 -40.38 -36.11 -2.68
N ALA A 824 -40.09 -36.40 -1.42
CA ALA A 824 -40.19 -35.46 -0.31
C ALA A 824 -38.78 -35.14 0.18
N ILE A 825 -38.41 -33.85 0.17
CA ILE A 825 -37.10 -33.34 0.58
C ILE A 825 -37.32 -32.45 1.81
N LYS A 826 -36.66 -32.76 2.92
CA LYS A 826 -36.65 -31.95 4.13
C LYS A 826 -35.23 -31.55 4.49
N THR A 827 -34.96 -30.25 4.55
CA THR A 827 -33.64 -29.67 4.85
C THR A 827 -33.63 -28.95 6.20
N TRP A 828 -32.48 -28.94 6.88
CA TRP A 828 -32.27 -28.11 8.08
C TRP A 828 -30.83 -27.60 8.17
N ALA A 829 -30.66 -26.46 8.84
CA ALA A 829 -29.38 -25.89 9.22
C ALA A 829 -29.49 -25.23 10.59
N ASN A 830 -29.08 -25.94 11.65
CA ASN A 830 -29.12 -25.49 13.05
C ASN A 830 -27.99 -24.49 13.38
N VAL A 831 -27.67 -23.60 12.44
CA VAL A 831 -26.70 -22.52 12.58
C VAL A 831 -27.24 -21.28 11.86
N PRO A 832 -26.97 -20.06 12.37
CA PRO A 832 -27.41 -18.84 11.70
C PRO A 832 -26.97 -18.81 10.23
N ARG A 833 -27.88 -18.48 9.31
CA ARG A 833 -27.51 -18.19 7.91
C ARG A 833 -26.54 -17.02 7.89
N GLY A 834 -25.57 -17.02 6.98
CA GLY A 834 -24.54 -15.98 6.91
C GLY A 834 -23.57 -15.96 8.11
N SER A 835 -23.46 -17.09 8.84
CA SER A 835 -22.51 -17.31 9.93
C SER A 835 -21.04 -17.41 9.49
N GLY A 836 -20.77 -17.46 8.18
CA GLY A 836 -19.43 -17.67 7.65
C GLY A 836 -18.94 -19.12 7.72
N LEU A 837 -19.73 -20.06 8.27
CA LEU A 837 -19.40 -21.50 8.46
C LEU A 837 -19.63 -22.40 7.23
N GLY A 838 -19.91 -21.82 6.06
CA GLY A 838 -20.13 -22.56 4.81
C GLY A 838 -21.48 -23.25 4.72
N THR A 839 -22.45 -22.80 5.53
CA THR A 839 -23.75 -23.44 5.72
C THR A 839 -24.48 -23.74 4.41
N SER A 840 -24.51 -22.80 3.48
CA SER A 840 -25.21 -22.96 2.20
C SER A 840 -24.58 -24.05 1.34
N SER A 841 -23.26 -24.03 1.14
CA SER A 841 -22.54 -25.00 0.31
C SER A 841 -22.54 -26.39 0.93
N ILE A 842 -22.45 -26.49 2.25
CA ILE A 842 -22.54 -27.76 2.99
C ILE A 842 -23.96 -28.32 2.90
N LEU A 843 -25.00 -27.47 3.01
CA LEU A 843 -26.38 -27.91 2.81
C LEU A 843 -26.60 -28.38 1.36
N ALA A 844 -26.05 -27.66 0.37
CA ALA A 844 -26.06 -28.09 -1.01
C ALA A 844 -25.38 -29.45 -1.19
N ALA A 845 -24.24 -29.67 -0.53
CA ALA A 845 -23.56 -30.97 -0.53
C ALA A 845 -24.41 -32.09 0.09
N ALA A 846 -25.10 -31.82 1.21
CA ALA A 846 -26.00 -32.79 1.83
C ALA A 846 -27.17 -33.16 0.90
N VAL A 847 -27.81 -32.16 0.27
CA VAL A 847 -28.90 -32.36 -0.68
C VAL A 847 -28.44 -33.12 -1.92
N VAL A 848 -27.35 -32.71 -2.55
CA VAL A 848 -26.79 -33.39 -3.74
C VAL A 848 -26.43 -34.83 -3.42
N LYS A 849 -25.75 -35.07 -2.29
CA LYS A 849 -25.40 -36.44 -1.86
C LYS A 849 -26.63 -37.30 -1.60
N GLY A 850 -27.64 -36.78 -0.92
CA GLY A 850 -28.90 -37.49 -0.68
C GLY A 850 -29.67 -37.79 -1.98
N LEU A 851 -29.67 -36.86 -2.94
CA LEU A 851 -30.32 -37.06 -4.23
C LEU A 851 -29.62 -38.18 -5.02
N LEU A 852 -28.28 -38.18 -5.06
CA LEU A 852 -27.50 -39.22 -5.72
C LEU A 852 -27.68 -40.58 -5.04
N GLN A 853 -27.80 -40.63 -3.71
CA GLN A 853 -28.10 -41.86 -2.96
C GLN A 853 -29.46 -42.47 -3.33
N ILE A 854 -30.48 -41.64 -3.53
CA ILE A 854 -31.81 -42.13 -3.91
C ILE A 854 -31.85 -42.59 -5.35
N SER A 855 -31.15 -41.90 -6.24
CA SER A 855 -31.13 -42.18 -7.68
C SER A 855 -30.04 -43.17 -8.10
N ASP A 856 -29.37 -43.86 -7.16
CA ASP A 856 -28.22 -44.76 -7.42
C ASP A 856 -27.10 -44.11 -8.28
N GLY A 857 -26.85 -42.81 -8.07
CA GLY A 857 -25.78 -42.05 -8.71
C GLY A 857 -24.44 -42.14 -7.97
N ASP A 858 -23.39 -41.51 -8.53
CA ASP A 858 -22.06 -41.45 -7.90
C ASP A 858 -22.06 -40.50 -6.69
N GLU A 859 -22.23 -41.04 -5.49
CA GLU A 859 -22.24 -40.32 -4.22
C GLU A 859 -20.84 -40.00 -3.64
N SER A 860 -19.77 -40.22 -4.40
CA SER A 860 -18.41 -39.92 -3.95
C SER A 860 -18.25 -38.45 -3.57
N ASN A 861 -17.48 -38.18 -2.52
CA ASN A 861 -17.26 -36.81 -2.05
C ASN A 861 -16.65 -35.91 -3.15
N GLU A 862 -15.83 -36.48 -4.05
CA GLU A 862 -15.28 -35.78 -5.20
C GLU A 862 -16.38 -35.34 -6.18
N ASN A 863 -17.28 -36.25 -6.56
CA ASN A 863 -18.38 -35.91 -7.46
C ASN A 863 -19.39 -34.95 -6.83
N VAL A 864 -19.72 -35.12 -5.54
CA VAL A 864 -20.60 -34.20 -4.83
C VAL A 864 -19.99 -32.79 -4.78
N ALA A 865 -18.71 -32.66 -4.40
CA ALA A 865 -18.06 -31.35 -4.32
C ALA A 865 -18.03 -30.62 -5.68
N ARG A 866 -17.81 -31.39 -6.75
CA ARG A 866 -17.84 -30.96 -8.14
C ARG A 866 -19.22 -30.44 -8.55
N LEU A 867 -20.28 -31.19 -8.27
CA LEU A 867 -21.66 -30.77 -8.58
C LEU A 867 -22.10 -29.54 -7.79
N VAL A 868 -21.69 -29.44 -6.51
CA VAL A 868 -21.95 -28.25 -5.69
C VAL A 868 -21.28 -27.01 -6.26
N LEU A 869 -20.06 -27.12 -6.78
CA LEU A 869 -19.38 -25.99 -7.41
C LEU A 869 -20.16 -25.49 -8.64
N VAL A 870 -20.74 -26.37 -9.47
CA VAL A 870 -21.63 -25.97 -10.58
C VAL A 870 -22.92 -25.34 -10.07
N LEU A 871 -23.49 -25.94 -9.03
CA LEU A 871 -24.74 -25.50 -8.40
C LEU A 871 -24.63 -24.04 -7.91
N GLU A 872 -23.52 -23.68 -7.25
CA GLU A 872 -23.34 -22.31 -6.73
C GLU A 872 -23.24 -21.25 -7.84
N GLN A 873 -22.64 -21.60 -8.98
CA GLN A 873 -22.61 -20.70 -10.13
C GLN A 873 -24.02 -20.53 -10.74
N LEU A 874 -24.81 -21.62 -10.82
CA LEU A 874 -26.21 -21.54 -11.26
C LEU A 874 -27.10 -20.73 -10.31
N MET A 875 -26.81 -20.76 -9.01
CA MET A 875 -27.53 -19.97 -8.01
C MET A 875 -27.20 -18.46 -8.07
N GLY A 876 -26.11 -18.10 -8.74
CA GLY A 876 -25.56 -16.73 -8.76
C GLY A 876 -24.83 -16.35 -7.46
N THR A 877 -24.50 -17.32 -6.59
CA THR A 877 -23.74 -17.04 -5.36
C THR A 877 -22.24 -17.01 -5.60
N GLY A 878 -21.76 -17.73 -6.63
CA GLY A 878 -20.39 -17.62 -7.15
C GLY A 878 -19.27 -18.11 -6.22
N GLY A 879 -19.58 -18.95 -5.23
CA GLY A 879 -18.61 -19.41 -4.24
C GLY A 879 -17.54 -20.37 -4.79
N GLY A 880 -16.55 -20.65 -3.92
CA GLY A 880 -15.43 -21.53 -4.21
C GLY A 880 -15.68 -22.99 -3.83
N TRP A 881 -14.62 -23.79 -3.80
CA TRP A 881 -14.73 -25.22 -3.46
C TRP A 881 -14.50 -25.56 -1.98
N GLN A 882 -14.04 -24.62 -1.16
CA GLN A 882 -13.57 -24.94 0.19
C GLN A 882 -14.69 -25.40 1.15
N ASP A 883 -15.91 -24.89 0.98
CA ASP A 883 -17.00 -25.04 1.94
C ASP A 883 -17.55 -26.47 1.90
N GLN A 884 -17.89 -26.94 0.70
CA GLN A 884 -18.34 -28.30 0.47
C GLN A 884 -17.26 -29.33 0.79
N ILE A 885 -16.00 -29.07 0.45
CA ILE A 885 -14.89 -29.93 0.88
C ILE A 885 -14.80 -29.94 2.40
N GLY A 886 -14.90 -28.77 3.02
CA GLY A 886 -14.92 -28.52 4.45
C GLY A 886 -15.90 -29.40 5.21
N GLY A 887 -17.14 -29.54 4.71
CA GLY A 887 -18.18 -30.36 5.33
C GLY A 887 -18.18 -31.84 4.92
N LEU A 888 -17.75 -32.18 3.69
CA LEU A 888 -17.79 -33.56 3.18
C LEU A 888 -16.68 -34.47 3.74
N TYR A 889 -15.51 -33.89 4.02
CA TYR A 889 -14.36 -34.62 4.55
C TYR A 889 -14.17 -34.31 6.03
N PRO A 890 -14.08 -35.32 6.91
CA PRO A 890 -13.91 -35.10 8.34
C PRO A 890 -12.52 -34.56 8.69
N GLY A 891 -12.37 -34.14 9.95
CA GLY A 891 -11.10 -33.77 10.56
C GLY A 891 -10.48 -32.49 10.02
N ILE A 892 -9.19 -32.34 10.32
CA ILE A 892 -8.32 -31.30 9.75
C ILE A 892 -7.83 -31.78 8.38
N LYS A 893 -7.85 -30.90 7.40
CA LYS A 893 -7.45 -31.23 6.03
C LYS A 893 -6.81 -30.06 5.31
N PHE A 894 -5.87 -30.41 4.46
CA PHE A 894 -5.20 -29.52 3.55
C PHE A 894 -5.65 -29.89 2.13
N THR A 895 -6.30 -28.96 1.43
CA THR A 895 -6.78 -29.18 0.07
C THR A 895 -6.01 -28.30 -0.89
N SER A 896 -5.50 -28.91 -1.96
CA SER A 896 -4.85 -28.21 -3.08
C SER A 896 -5.68 -28.35 -4.34
N SER A 897 -5.81 -27.28 -5.11
CA SER A 897 -6.35 -27.33 -6.48
C SER A 897 -5.23 -27.36 -7.52
N PHE A 898 -5.46 -28.14 -8.58
CA PHE A 898 -4.67 -28.12 -9.79
C PHE A 898 -5.51 -27.44 -10.89
N PRO A 899 -5.11 -26.22 -11.33
CA PRO A 899 -5.88 -25.45 -12.30
C PRO A 899 -5.94 -26.16 -13.65
N GLY A 900 -7.00 -25.88 -14.41
CA GLY A 900 -7.22 -26.45 -15.74
C GLY A 900 -8.63 -26.96 -15.97
N ILE A 901 -8.82 -27.60 -17.12
CA ILE A 901 -10.07 -28.24 -17.53
C ILE A 901 -9.74 -29.73 -17.80
N PRO A 902 -10.05 -30.65 -16.88
CA PRO A 902 -10.82 -30.44 -15.65
C PRO A 902 -10.01 -29.83 -14.49
N LEU A 903 -10.69 -29.07 -13.63
CA LEU A 903 -10.21 -28.66 -12.31
C LEU A 903 -10.10 -29.91 -11.43
N ARG A 904 -8.92 -30.16 -10.86
CA ARG A 904 -8.70 -31.30 -9.96
C ARG A 904 -8.42 -30.84 -8.55
N LEU A 905 -9.05 -31.48 -7.58
CA LEU A 905 -8.85 -31.20 -6.16
C LEU A 905 -8.16 -32.39 -5.50
N GLN A 906 -7.12 -32.13 -4.72
CA GLN A 906 -6.47 -33.13 -3.89
C GLN A 906 -6.69 -32.77 -2.43
N VAL A 907 -7.45 -33.61 -1.73
CA VAL A 907 -7.72 -33.47 -0.30
C VAL A 907 -6.76 -34.37 0.47
N VAL A 908 -5.90 -33.77 1.29
CA VAL A 908 -4.96 -34.49 2.16
C VAL A 908 -5.45 -34.34 3.60
N PRO A 909 -5.99 -35.40 4.24
CA PRO A 909 -6.34 -35.36 5.65
C PRO A 909 -5.06 -35.26 6.50
N LEU A 910 -5.10 -34.45 7.54
CA LEU A 910 -4.04 -34.38 8.54
C LEU A 910 -4.41 -35.31 9.71
N LEU A 911 -3.60 -36.36 9.90
CA LEU A 911 -3.74 -37.26 11.04
C LEU A 911 -3.27 -36.54 12.30
N ALA A 912 -4.18 -35.83 12.96
CA ALA A 912 -3.90 -35.07 14.18
C ALA A 912 -3.57 -36.03 15.34
N SER A 913 -2.45 -35.78 16.02
CA SER A 913 -2.10 -36.51 17.24
C SER A 913 -3.10 -36.19 18.37
N PRO A 914 -3.33 -37.10 19.33
CA PRO A 914 -4.18 -36.80 20.49
C PRO A 914 -3.74 -35.54 21.25
N GLN A 915 -2.44 -35.27 21.28
CA GLN A 915 -1.86 -34.06 21.86
C GLN A 915 -2.32 -32.80 21.11
N LEU A 916 -2.21 -32.78 19.78
CA LEU A 916 -2.66 -31.64 18.97
C LEU A 916 -4.16 -31.38 19.13
N ILE A 917 -4.97 -32.45 19.12
CA ILE A 917 -6.42 -32.33 19.33
C ILE A 917 -6.72 -31.70 20.69
N SER A 918 -6.06 -32.18 21.75
CA SER A 918 -6.22 -31.64 23.10
C SER A 918 -5.80 -30.17 23.19
N GLU A 919 -4.65 -29.81 22.61
CA GLU A 919 -4.16 -28.42 22.57
C GLU A 919 -5.16 -27.49 21.88
N LEU A 920 -5.64 -27.87 20.69
CA LEU A 920 -6.62 -27.07 19.94
C LEU A 920 -7.93 -26.93 20.73
N GLN A 921 -8.47 -28.01 21.28
CA GLN A 921 -9.73 -27.95 22.04
C GLN A 921 -9.63 -27.12 23.32
N GLN A 922 -8.46 -27.06 23.95
CA GLN A 922 -8.25 -26.26 25.17
C GLN A 922 -7.98 -24.78 24.88
N ARG A 923 -7.44 -24.44 23.70
CA ARG A 923 -6.95 -23.09 23.38
C ARG A 923 -7.79 -22.33 22.36
N LEU A 924 -8.46 -23.01 21.44
CA LEU A 924 -9.21 -22.38 20.35
C LEU A 924 -10.66 -22.11 20.76
N LEU A 925 -11.02 -20.84 20.81
CA LEU A 925 -12.38 -20.38 21.01
C LEU A 925 -13.08 -20.17 19.65
N VAL A 926 -14.30 -20.69 19.54
CA VAL A 926 -15.20 -20.51 18.39
C VAL A 926 -16.30 -19.54 18.82
N VAL A 927 -16.18 -18.28 18.38
CA VAL A 927 -16.99 -17.17 18.90
C VAL A 927 -17.86 -16.59 17.79
N PHE A 928 -19.18 -16.65 17.97
CA PHE A 928 -20.15 -15.98 17.10
C PHE A 928 -20.30 -14.52 17.52
N THR A 929 -20.13 -13.60 16.58
CA THR A 929 -20.11 -12.15 16.83
C THR A 929 -21.48 -11.51 16.99
N GLY A 930 -22.58 -12.28 16.88
CA GLY A 930 -23.95 -11.75 16.84
C GLY A 930 -24.34 -11.10 15.51
N GLN A 931 -23.36 -10.75 14.68
CA GLN A 931 -23.57 -10.09 13.38
C GLN A 931 -23.64 -11.10 12.24
N VAL A 932 -24.53 -10.89 11.27
CA VAL A 932 -24.69 -11.73 10.09
C VAL A 932 -24.53 -10.88 8.84
N ARG A 933 -23.75 -11.36 7.86
CA ARG A 933 -23.60 -10.69 6.56
C ARG A 933 -23.59 -11.68 5.41
N LEU A 934 -24.22 -11.30 4.30
CA LEU A 934 -24.17 -12.04 3.05
C LEU A 934 -22.85 -11.78 2.32
N ALA A 935 -22.15 -12.85 1.93
CA ALA A 935 -20.82 -12.81 1.31
C ALA A 935 -20.80 -12.25 -0.14
N HIS A 936 -21.94 -12.18 -0.82
CA HIS A 936 -22.02 -11.88 -2.26
C HIS A 936 -21.35 -10.55 -2.65
N GLN A 937 -21.51 -9.49 -1.84
CA GLN A 937 -20.90 -8.19 -2.15
C GLN A 937 -19.36 -8.20 -2.05
N VAL A 938 -18.80 -9.02 -1.16
CA VAL A 938 -17.35 -9.16 -0.98
C VAL A 938 -16.76 -9.91 -2.17
N LEU A 939 -17.40 -11.02 -2.55
CA LEU A 939 -17.00 -11.85 -3.68
C LEU A 939 -16.85 -11.02 -4.96
N HIS A 940 -17.85 -10.21 -5.29
CA HIS A 940 -17.85 -9.41 -6.51
C HIS A 940 -16.63 -8.49 -6.58
N LYS A 941 -16.31 -7.79 -5.49
CA LYS A 941 -15.15 -6.88 -5.41
C LYS A 941 -13.82 -7.62 -5.59
N VAL A 942 -13.63 -8.74 -4.90
CA VAL A 942 -12.37 -9.51 -4.94
C VAL A 942 -12.16 -10.12 -6.33
N VAL A 943 -13.21 -10.69 -6.92
CA VAL A 943 -13.15 -11.30 -8.26
C VAL A 943 -12.94 -10.24 -9.35
N THR A 944 -13.62 -9.09 -9.30
CA THR A 944 -13.37 -7.99 -10.24
C THR A 944 -11.91 -7.54 -10.19
N ARG A 945 -11.35 -7.29 -9.00
CA ARG A 945 -9.92 -6.93 -8.85
C ARG A 945 -8.98 -8.03 -9.35
N TYR A 946 -9.32 -9.30 -9.13
CA TYR A 946 -8.56 -10.44 -9.68
C TYR A 946 -8.57 -10.42 -11.21
N LEU A 947 -9.74 -10.26 -11.81
CA LEU A 947 -9.90 -10.18 -13.26
C LEU A 947 -9.19 -8.95 -13.82
N GLN A 948 -9.17 -7.82 -13.10
CA GLN A 948 -8.38 -6.64 -13.47
C GLN A 948 -6.88 -6.88 -13.44
N ARG A 949 -6.39 -7.96 -12.82
CA ARG A 949 -4.97 -8.24 -12.56
C ARG A 949 -4.33 -7.29 -11.55
N ASP A 950 -5.09 -6.87 -10.54
CA ASP A 950 -4.56 -6.15 -9.37
C ASP A 950 -3.47 -6.99 -8.69
N ASN A 951 -2.22 -6.51 -8.76
CA ASN A 951 -1.06 -7.28 -8.32
C ASN A 951 -0.96 -7.41 -6.80
N LEU A 952 -1.43 -6.41 -6.04
CA LEU A 952 -1.49 -6.48 -4.58
C LEU A 952 -2.47 -7.56 -4.13
N LEU A 953 -3.64 -7.63 -4.77
CA LEU A 953 -4.62 -8.67 -4.51
C LEU A 953 -4.09 -10.05 -4.92
N ILE A 954 -3.48 -10.17 -6.09
CA ILE A 954 -2.88 -11.43 -6.55
C ILE A 954 -1.78 -11.90 -5.59
N SER A 955 -0.90 -11.00 -5.16
CA SER A 955 0.15 -11.28 -4.18
C SER A 955 -0.44 -11.74 -2.85
N SER A 956 -1.51 -11.09 -2.39
CA SER A 956 -2.22 -11.47 -1.15
C SER A 956 -2.79 -12.89 -1.22
N ILE A 957 -3.43 -13.27 -2.33
CA ILE A 957 -3.96 -14.64 -2.50
C ILE A 957 -2.82 -15.66 -2.63
N LYS A 958 -1.71 -15.35 -3.32
CA LYS A 958 -0.52 -16.22 -3.33
C LYS A 958 0.03 -16.44 -1.93
N ARG A 959 0.11 -15.37 -1.13
CA ARG A 959 0.58 -15.44 0.25
C ARG A 959 -0.36 -16.27 1.12
N LEU A 960 -1.68 -16.18 0.94
CA LEU A 960 -2.65 -17.06 1.61
C LEU A 960 -2.40 -18.55 1.26
N THR A 961 -2.09 -18.86 0.01
CA THR A 961 -1.73 -20.23 -0.42
C THR A 961 -0.42 -20.71 0.22
N GLU A 962 0.60 -19.86 0.33
CA GLU A 962 1.85 -20.17 1.02
C GLU A 962 1.63 -20.39 2.53
N LEU A 963 0.85 -19.52 3.16
CA LEU A 963 0.50 -19.63 4.57
C LEU A 963 -0.31 -20.90 4.86
N ALA A 964 -1.15 -21.37 3.93
CA ALA A 964 -1.84 -22.64 4.08
C ALA A 964 -0.87 -23.84 4.11
N LYS A 965 0.22 -23.79 3.34
CA LYS A 965 1.28 -24.82 3.38
C LYS A 965 2.05 -24.74 4.70
N ALA A 966 2.44 -23.53 5.12
CA ALA A 966 3.11 -23.31 6.40
C ALA A 966 2.24 -23.76 7.59
N GLY A 967 0.94 -23.44 7.56
CA GLY A 967 0.00 -23.84 8.61
C GLY A 967 -0.19 -25.35 8.70
N ARG A 968 -0.12 -26.06 7.56
CA ARG A 968 -0.09 -27.52 7.54
C ARG A 968 1.17 -28.05 8.24
N GLU A 969 2.34 -27.48 7.95
CA GLU A 969 3.61 -27.87 8.58
C GLU A 969 3.59 -27.60 10.09
N ALA A 970 3.14 -26.41 10.51
CA ALA A 970 2.99 -26.04 11.91
C ALA A 970 2.08 -27.00 12.68
N LEU A 971 0.92 -27.36 12.12
CA LEU A 971 0.02 -28.36 12.72
C LEU A 971 0.67 -29.75 12.81
N MET A 972 1.39 -30.18 11.77
CA MET A 972 2.09 -31.48 11.77
C MET A 972 3.20 -31.54 12.84
N ASN A 973 3.81 -30.39 13.17
CA ASN A 973 4.84 -30.26 14.20
C ASN A 973 4.27 -29.93 15.61
N CYS A 974 2.95 -29.79 15.75
CA CYS A 974 2.29 -29.31 16.97
C CYS A 974 2.73 -27.89 17.41
N GLU A 975 3.11 -27.03 16.46
CA GLU A 975 3.50 -25.63 16.65
C GLU A 975 2.25 -24.71 16.60
N VAL A 976 1.39 -24.82 17.63
CA VAL A 976 0.09 -24.14 17.67
C VAL A 976 0.21 -22.61 17.73
N ASP A 977 1.27 -22.06 18.33
CA ASP A 977 1.49 -20.61 18.34
C ASP A 977 1.77 -20.06 16.94
N GLU A 978 2.52 -20.78 16.11
CA GLU A 978 2.79 -20.41 14.73
C GLU A 978 1.51 -20.44 13.88
N LEU A 979 0.60 -21.39 14.14
CA LEU A 979 -0.73 -21.37 13.54
C LEU A 979 -1.50 -20.08 13.90
N GLY A 980 -1.38 -19.61 15.14
CA GLY A 980 -1.95 -18.34 15.58
C GLY A 980 -1.39 -17.15 14.77
N GLU A 981 -0.07 -17.06 14.64
CA GLU A 981 0.58 -16.01 13.84
C GLU A 981 0.11 -16.05 12.37
N ILE A 982 -0.03 -17.25 11.80
CA ILE A 982 -0.55 -17.49 10.45
C ILE A 982 -2.00 -17.02 10.33
N MET A 983 -2.86 -17.31 11.31
CA MET A 983 -4.26 -16.86 11.32
C MET A 983 -4.34 -15.33 11.32
N SER A 984 -3.53 -14.65 12.14
CA SER A 984 -3.49 -13.20 12.19
C SER A 984 -2.93 -12.57 10.91
N GLU A 985 -1.92 -13.19 10.28
CA GLU A 985 -1.44 -12.73 8.96
C GLU A 985 -2.51 -12.94 7.88
N ALA A 986 -3.20 -14.09 7.88
CA ALA A 986 -4.30 -14.37 6.96
C ALA A 986 -5.45 -13.35 7.12
N TRP A 987 -5.77 -12.97 8.36
CA TRP A 987 -6.76 -11.95 8.66
C TRP A 987 -6.36 -10.58 8.10
N ARG A 988 -5.09 -10.19 8.27
CA ARG A 988 -4.54 -8.96 7.69
C ARG A 988 -4.70 -8.97 6.16
N LEU A 989 -4.37 -10.08 5.51
CA LEU A 989 -4.50 -10.25 4.06
C LEU A 989 -5.97 -10.21 3.61
N HIS A 990 -6.91 -10.81 4.34
CA HIS A 990 -8.34 -10.71 4.02
C HIS A 990 -8.82 -9.25 3.98
N GLN A 991 -8.36 -8.42 4.92
CA GLN A 991 -8.68 -6.98 4.92
C GLN A 991 -8.01 -6.22 3.76
N GLU A 992 -6.92 -6.74 3.20
CA GLU A 992 -6.28 -6.21 1.99
C GLU A 992 -7.05 -6.58 0.70
N LEU A 993 -7.68 -7.76 0.69
CA LEU A 993 -8.61 -8.19 -0.36
C LEU A 993 -9.89 -7.35 -0.35
N ASP A 994 -10.52 -7.22 0.82
CA ASP A 994 -11.67 -6.34 1.04
C ASP A 994 -11.63 -5.73 2.44
N PRO A 995 -11.43 -4.40 2.58
CA PRO A 995 -11.52 -3.74 3.88
C PRO A 995 -12.85 -3.98 4.57
N TYR A 996 -13.94 -4.16 3.84
CA TYR A 996 -15.26 -4.39 4.43
C TYR A 996 -15.45 -5.80 5.00
N CYS A 997 -14.48 -6.70 4.89
CA CYS A 997 -14.54 -7.99 5.59
C CYS A 997 -14.42 -7.85 7.12
N SER A 998 -14.10 -6.66 7.64
CA SER A 998 -14.14 -6.33 9.07
C SER A 998 -14.96 -5.05 9.30
N ASN A 999 -15.23 -4.77 10.57
CA ASN A 999 -15.93 -3.57 11.03
C ASN A 999 -15.42 -3.18 12.43
N GLU A 1000 -15.85 -2.02 12.94
CA GLU A 1000 -15.38 -1.49 14.21
C GLU A 1000 -15.61 -2.44 15.40
N PHE A 1001 -16.72 -3.19 15.42
CA PHE A 1001 -16.99 -4.18 16.47
C PHE A 1001 -15.96 -5.32 16.44
N VAL A 1002 -15.69 -5.88 15.27
CA VAL A 1002 -14.72 -6.97 15.08
C VAL A 1002 -13.31 -6.49 15.42
N ASP A 1003 -12.93 -5.28 15.00
CA ASP A 1003 -11.62 -4.71 15.30
C ASP A 1003 -11.42 -4.51 16.81
N ARG A 1004 -12.45 -4.02 17.54
CA ARG A 1004 -12.42 -3.91 19.01
C ARG A 1004 -12.34 -5.28 19.69
N LEU A 1005 -13.12 -6.26 19.22
CA LEU A 1005 -13.08 -7.63 19.74
C LEU A 1005 -11.68 -8.24 19.63
N PHE A 1006 -11.02 -8.07 18.49
CA PHE A 1006 -9.68 -8.59 18.26
C PHE A 1006 -8.60 -7.81 19.02
N ALA A 1007 -8.69 -6.48 19.10
CA ALA A 1007 -7.81 -5.68 19.96
C ALA A 1007 -7.93 -6.10 21.44
N PHE A 1008 -9.16 -6.33 21.93
CA PHE A 1008 -9.42 -6.83 23.28
C PHE A 1008 -8.82 -8.23 23.51
N SER A 1009 -8.88 -9.10 22.50
CA SER A 1009 -8.40 -10.49 22.59
C SER A 1009 -6.89 -10.63 22.44
N GLN A 1010 -6.20 -9.63 21.86
CA GLN A 1010 -4.77 -9.69 21.52
C GLN A 1010 -3.85 -10.03 22.71
N PRO A 1011 -4.03 -9.52 23.95
CA PRO A 1011 -3.16 -9.88 25.08
C PRO A 1011 -3.22 -11.36 25.47
N TYR A 1012 -4.33 -12.04 25.19
CA TYR A 1012 -4.59 -13.43 25.60
C TYR A 1012 -4.37 -14.44 24.46
N SER A 1013 -4.28 -13.97 23.21
CA SER A 1013 -4.25 -14.82 22.02
C SER A 1013 -2.87 -14.86 21.35
N SER A 1014 -2.58 -16.01 20.73
CA SER A 1014 -1.49 -16.19 19.76
C SER A 1014 -1.94 -15.73 18.36
N GLY A 1015 -3.25 -15.75 18.09
CA GLY A 1015 -3.82 -15.13 16.89
C GLY A 1015 -5.33 -15.31 16.75
N PHE A 1016 -5.89 -14.66 15.74
CA PHE A 1016 -7.34 -14.59 15.52
C PHE A 1016 -7.70 -14.29 14.06
N LYS A 1017 -8.93 -14.62 13.68
CA LYS A 1017 -9.54 -14.23 12.39
C LYS A 1017 -11.06 -14.46 12.38
N LEU A 1018 -11.79 -13.79 11.49
CA LEU A 1018 -13.13 -14.25 11.10
C LEU A 1018 -13.04 -15.45 10.14
N VAL A 1019 -14.08 -16.28 10.17
CA VAL A 1019 -14.26 -17.44 9.29
C VAL A 1019 -15.06 -17.02 8.03
N GLY A 1020 -14.68 -17.55 6.86
CA GLY A 1020 -15.34 -17.24 5.60
C GLY A 1020 -15.09 -15.81 5.08
N ALA A 1021 -16.07 -15.22 4.39
CA ALA A 1021 -15.91 -13.94 3.68
C ALA A 1021 -15.80 -12.70 4.59
N GLY A 1022 -16.12 -12.82 5.88
CA GLY A 1022 -16.06 -11.74 6.87
C GLY A 1022 -17.29 -10.82 6.92
N GLY A 1023 -17.16 -9.74 7.69
CA GLY A 1023 -18.16 -8.71 7.96
C GLY A 1023 -19.11 -9.05 9.12
N GLY A 1024 -18.87 -10.16 9.80
CA GLY A 1024 -19.68 -10.75 10.86
C GLY A 1024 -19.49 -12.28 10.89
N GLY A 1025 -20.34 -12.99 11.62
CA GLY A 1025 -20.35 -14.44 11.68
C GLY A 1025 -19.48 -15.01 12.80
N PHE A 1026 -18.83 -16.13 12.53
CA PHE A 1026 -17.95 -16.78 13.48
C PHE A 1026 -16.51 -16.26 13.37
N SER A 1027 -15.85 -16.20 14.51
CA SER A 1027 -14.43 -15.92 14.65
C SER A 1027 -13.73 -17.07 15.35
N LEU A 1028 -12.47 -17.26 14.98
CA LEU A 1028 -11.54 -18.15 15.66
C LEU A 1028 -10.57 -17.29 16.46
N ILE A 1029 -10.45 -17.57 17.76
CA ILE A 1029 -9.46 -16.92 18.63
C ILE A 1029 -8.64 -18.01 19.29
N LEU A 1030 -7.36 -18.08 18.95
CA LEU A 1030 -6.43 -19.06 19.50
C LEU A 1030 -5.69 -18.44 20.69
N ALA A 1031 -6.03 -18.88 21.91
CA ALA A 1031 -5.39 -18.41 23.13
C ALA A 1031 -3.92 -18.86 23.22
N LYS A 1032 -3.09 -18.11 23.97
CA LYS A 1032 -1.68 -18.44 24.23
C LYS A 1032 -1.50 -19.77 24.97
N ASP A 1033 -2.44 -20.09 25.85
CA ASP A 1033 -2.49 -21.33 26.61
C ASP A 1033 -3.92 -21.58 27.11
N ALA A 1034 -4.15 -22.73 27.74
CA ALA A 1034 -5.47 -23.14 28.23
C ALA A 1034 -6.03 -22.22 29.34
N GLU A 1035 -5.16 -21.61 30.16
CA GLU A 1035 -5.60 -20.71 31.23
C GLU A 1035 -6.02 -19.36 30.65
N LYS A 1036 -5.27 -18.84 29.67
CA LYS A 1036 -5.65 -17.65 28.90
C LYS A 1036 -6.93 -17.85 28.09
N ALA A 1037 -7.20 -19.06 27.62
CA ALA A 1037 -8.47 -19.38 26.97
C ALA A 1037 -9.66 -19.25 27.93
N LYS A 1038 -9.53 -19.78 29.15
CA LYS A 1038 -10.56 -19.65 30.21
C LYS A 1038 -10.74 -18.20 30.64
N GLU A 1039 -9.64 -17.49 30.87
CA GLU A 1039 -9.65 -16.07 31.23
C GLU A 1039 -10.34 -15.23 30.16
N LEU A 1040 -10.03 -15.47 28.87
CA LEU A 1040 -10.67 -14.77 27.77
C LEU A 1040 -12.16 -15.11 27.64
N ARG A 1041 -12.54 -16.39 27.76
CA ARG A 1041 -13.96 -16.82 27.75
C ARG A 1041 -14.76 -16.07 28.83
N GLN A 1042 -14.27 -16.08 30.07
CA GLN A 1042 -14.93 -15.39 31.19
C GLN A 1042 -15.02 -13.88 30.92
N ARG A 1043 -13.94 -13.25 30.48
CA ARG A 1043 -13.95 -11.81 30.22
C ARG A 1043 -14.87 -11.41 29.08
N LEU A 1044 -15.00 -12.22 28.02
CA LEU A 1044 -15.94 -11.93 26.94
C LEU A 1044 -17.40 -12.07 27.41
N GLU A 1045 -17.70 -13.04 28.29
CA GLU A 1045 -19.05 -13.24 28.84
C GLU A 1045 -19.45 -12.14 29.85
N GLU A 1046 -18.49 -11.60 30.61
CA GLU A 1046 -18.73 -10.56 31.61
C GLU A 1046 -18.75 -9.15 31.03
N HIS A 1047 -18.12 -8.91 29.87
CA HIS A 1047 -17.95 -7.57 29.33
C HIS A 1047 -19.18 -7.12 28.53
N PRO A 1048 -19.95 -6.12 29.02
CA PRO A 1048 -21.26 -5.77 28.45
C PRO A 1048 -21.19 -5.16 27.04
N GLU A 1049 -20.01 -4.76 26.58
CA GLU A 1049 -19.80 -4.22 25.22
C GLU A 1049 -19.83 -5.30 24.12
N PHE A 1050 -19.54 -6.56 24.46
CA PHE A 1050 -19.42 -7.64 23.49
C PHE A 1050 -20.62 -8.58 23.59
N ASP A 1051 -21.62 -8.39 22.72
CA ASP A 1051 -22.72 -9.34 22.54
C ASP A 1051 -22.27 -10.54 21.67
N VAL A 1052 -21.42 -11.37 22.25
CA VAL A 1052 -20.84 -12.55 21.58
C VAL A 1052 -21.34 -13.84 22.22
N LYS A 1053 -21.43 -14.90 21.41
CA LYS A 1053 -21.73 -16.25 21.89
C LYS A 1053 -20.56 -17.19 21.61
N ILE A 1054 -20.03 -17.79 22.66
CA ILE A 1054 -18.97 -18.81 22.56
C ILE A 1054 -19.64 -20.18 22.45
N TYR A 1055 -19.28 -20.95 21.42
CA TYR A 1055 -19.84 -22.27 21.18
C TYR A 1055 -18.90 -23.37 21.67
N ASP A 1056 -19.48 -24.42 22.25
CA ASP A 1056 -18.75 -25.65 22.49
C ASP A 1056 -18.63 -26.42 21.17
N TRP A 1057 -17.42 -26.88 20.87
CA TRP A 1057 -17.10 -27.51 19.59
C TRP A 1057 -16.19 -28.72 19.77
N SER A 1058 -16.23 -29.65 18.82
CA SER A 1058 -15.27 -30.75 18.74
C SER A 1058 -14.96 -31.09 17.29
N ILE A 1059 -13.77 -31.66 17.05
CA ILE A 1059 -13.37 -32.09 15.71
C ILE A 1059 -14.30 -33.23 15.28
N SER A 1060 -14.92 -33.10 14.11
CA SER A 1060 -15.71 -34.17 13.52
C SER A 1060 -14.76 -35.16 12.84
N LEU A 1061 -14.41 -36.26 13.51
CA LEU A 1061 -13.49 -37.29 13.00
C LEU A 1061 -14.16 -38.31 12.07
#